data_AF-U2K060-F1
#
_entry.id   AF-U2K060-F1
#
_cell.length_a   1.000
_cell.length_b   1.000
_cell.length_c   1.000
_cell.angle_alpha   90.00
_cell.angle_beta   90.00
_cell.angle_gamma   90.00
#
_symmetry.space_group_name_H-M   'P 1'
#
loop_
_entity.id
_entity.type
_entity.pdbx_description
1 polymer ?
#
loop_
_entity_poly.entity_id
_entity_poly.type
_entity_poly.pdbx_seq_one_letter_code
_entity_poly.pdbx_strand_id
1 'polypeptide(L)'
;MNLSSIKQLLLSKGARVLLTFVVASLVVMLLAPRDRSFQYTFSSGKPWAYDLVTAPYDFPIYKSAEQLRMEQDSIRQETLPVYTYDADLLPRKLNQLHDSYEKRFTTTIPRAYYDFLREELRQYYTNGIIQAANLSSLKEQGMLEVNLLGADNVLTRKPITQFYSLKEVYDLIFEHATKAGLQRDELQKMSVASYLEDNVRYDKEYSSKLLNDALGHLSSSSGLVQQGERIIDRGEIVTPYIYNVLRSLRIEQIERMGGETQSVFNLGLLLYCALLFGVLATYLLLFCQSFLHHPKNLLLLLVLMVSFIALTELQASAGLFPIQVIPYVMLLLLLRIFFGSHLALNAYLITILISAYFVPAEPLAFIFIQVAAGFTALFSLQSLTSRGQIIKAAFIVYLIYIGASMIIQLIHEDSITSDYWIQLLYYGINLIFLMFSYILAFVIERIFDYVSNIRLVELSDTNMPLLQELSEIAPGTFQHSYQVSILATAAAMKIGADTQLVRTGALYHDIGKMLHPEFFTENSPVSNPHKFLTYQESARMIIRHVTDGITLAQKHGLPDPVIEFIRTHHGRSTTRYFYNSYANEHPDEEVDPEPFTYPGPNPYTREQGILMLADSVEAASRSLSEYTEEGIRSLINKIVDSIVAEGLLNDTPLTFHDIKETKEVFYLKLKTMYHARIAYPDKKK
;
A
#
# COMPACT_ATOMS: atom_id res chain seq x y z
N MET A 1 -36.66 21.56 1.28
CA MET A 1 -36.49 20.07 1.35
C MET A 1 -36.43 19.69 2.82
N ASN A 2 -37.33 18.83 3.32
CA ASN A 2 -37.46 18.54 4.75
C ASN A 2 -36.31 17.63 5.24
N LEU A 3 -35.82 17.82 6.48
CA LEU A 3 -34.70 17.00 7.03
C LEU A 3 -35.02 15.49 7.07
N SER A 4 -36.29 15.12 7.19
CA SER A 4 -36.74 13.72 7.17
C SER A 4 -36.58 13.06 5.80
N SER A 5 -36.88 13.79 4.71
CA SER A 5 -36.68 13.30 3.35
C SER A 5 -35.20 13.13 2.98
N ILE A 6 -34.33 13.99 3.51
CA ILE A 6 -32.88 13.86 3.32
C ILE A 6 -32.35 12.63 4.06
N LYS A 7 -32.81 12.37 5.30
CA LYS A 7 -32.47 11.14 6.04
C LYS A 7 -32.93 9.88 5.32
N GLN A 8 -34.15 9.83 4.82
CA GLN A 8 -34.64 8.67 4.04
C GLN A 8 -33.88 8.47 2.73
N LEU A 9 -33.51 9.54 2.03
CA LEU A 9 -32.70 9.46 0.82
C LEU A 9 -31.29 8.95 1.12
N LEU A 10 -30.64 9.46 2.18
CA LEU A 10 -29.32 9.01 2.65
C LEU A 10 -29.31 7.56 3.14
N LEU A 11 -30.46 7.05 3.62
CA LEU A 11 -30.64 5.65 4.03
C LEU A 11 -30.80 4.70 2.84
N SER A 12 -31.12 5.20 1.64
CA SER A 12 -31.26 4.36 0.44
C SER A 12 -29.94 3.68 0.06
N LYS A 13 -30.01 2.43 -0.41
CA LYS A 13 -28.84 1.66 -0.86
C LYS A 13 -28.05 2.42 -1.94
N GLY A 14 -28.75 3.11 -2.85
CA GLY A 14 -28.16 3.93 -3.89
C GLY A 14 -27.37 5.13 -3.36
N ALA A 15 -27.92 5.88 -2.41
CA ALA A 15 -27.23 7.04 -1.84
C ALA A 15 -25.96 6.64 -1.06
N ARG A 16 -25.99 5.51 -0.34
CA ARG A 16 -24.80 4.98 0.34
C ARG A 16 -23.68 4.64 -0.64
N VAL A 17 -24.00 3.99 -1.76
CA VAL A 17 -23.02 3.66 -2.81
C VAL A 17 -22.44 4.93 -3.41
N LEU A 18 -23.28 5.88 -3.82
CA LEU A 18 -22.84 7.16 -4.38
C LEU A 18 -21.96 7.94 -3.40
N LEU A 19 -22.35 8.02 -2.12
CA LEU A 19 -21.55 8.69 -1.08
C LEU A 19 -20.17 8.03 -0.94
N THR A 20 -20.10 6.70 -0.99
CA THR A 20 -18.84 5.95 -0.87
C THR A 20 -17.88 6.30 -2.03
N PHE A 21 -18.39 6.46 -3.25
CA PHE A 21 -17.62 6.90 -4.41
C PHE A 21 -17.22 8.39 -4.37
N VAL A 22 -18.06 9.26 -3.78
CA VAL A 22 -17.69 10.66 -3.51
C VAL A 22 -16.55 10.72 -2.51
N VAL A 23 -16.60 9.91 -1.44
CA VAL A 23 -15.49 9.80 -0.47
C VAL A 23 -14.23 9.28 -1.16
N ALA A 24 -14.32 8.26 -2.01
CA ALA A 24 -13.18 7.78 -2.78
C ALA A 24 -12.58 8.87 -3.70
N SER A 25 -13.42 9.68 -4.33
CA SER A 25 -12.99 10.83 -5.14
C SER A 25 -12.25 11.87 -4.30
N LEU A 26 -12.75 12.16 -3.09
CA LEU A 26 -12.09 13.05 -2.13
C LEU A 26 -10.73 12.48 -1.68
N VAL A 27 -10.65 11.18 -1.40
CA VAL A 27 -9.39 10.51 -1.03
C VAL A 27 -8.36 10.64 -2.15
N VAL A 28 -8.74 10.37 -3.41
CA VAL A 28 -7.84 10.55 -4.57
C VAL A 28 -7.39 12.00 -4.72
N MET A 29 -8.30 12.96 -4.54
CA MET A 29 -7.96 14.39 -4.57
C MET A 29 -6.97 14.77 -3.46
N LEU A 30 -7.14 14.25 -2.24
CA LEU A 30 -6.24 14.52 -1.11
C LEU A 30 -4.86 13.90 -1.28
N LEU A 31 -4.76 12.79 -2.02
CA LEU A 31 -3.49 12.18 -2.40
C LEU A 31 -2.74 12.98 -3.47
N ALA A 32 -3.44 13.79 -4.27
CA ALA A 32 -2.81 14.53 -5.36
C ALA A 32 -1.80 15.57 -4.85
N PRO A 33 -0.60 15.66 -5.46
CA PRO A 33 0.45 16.55 -5.00
C PRO A 33 0.09 17.99 -5.36
N ARG A 34 0.38 18.90 -4.42
CA ARG A 34 0.02 20.32 -4.47
C ARG A 34 0.79 21.13 -5.54
N ASP A 35 1.88 20.59 -6.08
CA ASP A 35 2.91 21.34 -6.82
C ASP A 35 2.85 21.22 -8.36
N ARG A 36 1.73 20.74 -8.93
CA ARG A 36 1.65 20.28 -10.34
C ARG A 36 1.34 21.33 -11.42
N SER A 37 1.34 22.63 -11.13
CA SER A 37 1.07 23.62 -12.20
C SER A 37 2.22 23.85 -13.16
N PHE A 38 3.42 23.41 -12.84
CA PHE A 38 4.57 23.59 -13.70
C PHE A 38 4.60 22.46 -14.74
N GLN A 39 4.11 22.76 -15.93
CA GLN A 39 3.82 21.78 -17.00
C GLN A 39 5.07 21.23 -17.70
N TYR A 40 6.26 21.76 -17.39
CA TYR A 40 7.49 21.43 -18.10
C TYR A 40 8.40 20.51 -17.27
N THR A 41 8.82 19.39 -17.86
CA THR A 41 9.92 18.57 -17.34
C THR A 41 11.21 18.90 -18.06
N PHE A 42 12.28 19.19 -17.31
CA PHE A 42 13.53 19.65 -17.90
C PHE A 42 14.75 19.12 -17.13
N SER A 43 15.85 18.92 -17.85
CA SER A 43 17.12 18.45 -17.30
C SER A 43 18.26 19.21 -17.97
N SER A 44 19.28 19.58 -17.20
CA SER A 44 20.47 20.25 -17.74
C SER A 44 21.13 19.38 -18.81
N GLY A 45 21.47 19.99 -19.96
CA GLY A 45 22.13 19.32 -21.08
C GLY A 45 21.20 18.61 -22.07
N LYS A 46 19.88 18.58 -21.84
CA LYS A 46 18.90 18.06 -22.82
C LYS A 46 18.29 19.17 -23.68
N PRO A 47 17.88 18.87 -24.93
CA PRO A 47 17.10 19.80 -25.74
C PRO A 47 15.72 20.08 -25.11
N TRP A 48 15.24 21.31 -25.26
CA TRP A 48 13.92 21.74 -24.83
C TRP A 48 12.85 21.21 -25.79
N ALA A 49 11.90 20.44 -25.26
CA ALA A 49 10.89 19.74 -26.06
C ALA A 49 9.62 20.57 -26.33
N TYR A 50 9.45 21.69 -25.64
CA TYR A 50 8.22 22.49 -25.65
C TYR A 50 8.39 23.76 -26.49
N ASP A 51 7.28 24.45 -26.77
CA ASP A 51 7.31 25.75 -27.45
C ASP A 51 7.95 26.83 -26.57
N LEU A 52 8.19 28.00 -27.18
CA LEU A 52 8.80 29.18 -26.56
C LEU A 52 8.18 29.49 -25.19
N VAL A 53 9.03 29.46 -24.15
CA VAL A 53 8.68 29.92 -22.81
C VAL A 53 9.18 31.34 -22.61
N THR A 54 8.27 32.23 -22.24
CA THR A 54 8.57 33.58 -21.78
C THR A 54 8.17 33.73 -20.32
N ALA A 55 8.83 34.64 -19.60
CA ALA A 55 8.54 34.91 -18.21
C ALA A 55 7.13 35.53 -18.05
N PRO A 56 6.20 34.90 -17.34
CA PRO A 56 4.83 35.39 -17.21
C PRO A 56 4.71 36.62 -16.28
N TYR A 57 5.69 36.83 -15.40
CA TYR A 57 5.79 37.92 -14.43
C TYR A 57 7.26 38.07 -14.00
N ASP A 58 7.58 39.14 -13.28
CA ASP A 58 8.92 39.33 -12.71
C ASP A 58 9.20 38.30 -11.60
N PHE A 59 10.34 37.61 -11.66
CA PHE A 59 10.72 36.65 -10.61
C PHE A 59 12.25 36.59 -10.38
N PRO A 60 12.70 36.37 -9.14
CA PRO A 60 14.12 36.26 -8.83
C PRO A 60 14.72 34.94 -9.31
N ILE A 61 15.98 34.94 -9.72
CA ILE A 61 16.75 33.72 -9.97
C ILE A 61 17.36 33.26 -8.65
N TYR A 62 16.83 32.17 -8.09
CA TYR A 62 17.31 31.59 -6.84
C TYR A 62 18.67 30.90 -7.03
N LYS A 63 19.63 31.26 -6.17
CA LYS A 63 20.96 30.63 -6.13
C LYS A 63 20.84 29.14 -5.78
N SER A 64 21.72 28.31 -6.34
CA SER A 64 21.78 26.89 -5.96
C SER A 64 22.29 26.73 -4.53
N ALA A 65 21.96 25.63 -3.87
CA ALA A 65 22.49 25.31 -2.54
C ALA A 65 24.02 25.24 -2.51
N GLU A 66 24.64 24.84 -3.63
CA GLU A 66 26.09 24.79 -3.79
C GLU A 66 26.69 26.20 -3.87
N GLN A 67 26.09 27.10 -4.65
CA GLN A 67 26.51 28.50 -4.74
C GLN A 67 26.38 29.22 -3.39
N LEU A 68 25.26 29.01 -2.70
CA LEU A 68 25.06 29.56 -1.35
C LEU A 68 26.13 29.05 -0.37
N ARG A 69 26.49 27.77 -0.44
CA ARG A 69 27.57 27.21 0.40
C ARG A 69 28.93 27.83 0.10
N MET A 70 29.29 27.97 -1.17
CA MET A 70 30.56 28.59 -1.56
C MET A 70 30.65 30.04 -1.07
N GLU A 71 29.58 30.82 -1.24
CA GLU A 71 29.53 32.21 -0.75
C GLU A 71 29.61 32.28 0.79
N GLN A 72 28.91 31.37 1.50
CA GLN A 72 28.98 31.28 2.96
C GLN A 72 30.40 30.93 3.45
N ASP A 73 31.07 30.01 2.76
CA ASP A 73 32.43 29.61 3.11
C ASP A 73 33.44 30.72 2.81
N SER A 74 33.25 31.49 1.74
CA SER A 74 34.04 32.71 1.44
C SER A 74 33.90 33.75 2.54
N ILE A 75 32.66 34.04 2.98
CA ILE A 75 32.40 35.00 4.07
C ILE A 75 33.06 34.57 5.38
N ARG A 76 33.01 33.26 5.69
CA ARG A 76 33.67 32.70 6.87
C ARG A 76 35.19 32.86 6.85
N GLN A 77 35.81 32.79 5.67
CA GLN A 77 37.25 32.97 5.52
C GLN A 77 37.67 34.44 5.58
N GLU A 78 36.85 35.36 5.08
CA GLU A 78 37.15 36.80 5.07
C GLU A 78 36.82 37.51 6.40
N THR A 79 35.91 36.95 7.21
CA THR A 79 35.50 37.57 8.48
C THR A 79 36.59 37.39 9.54
N LEU A 80 37.31 38.47 9.84
CA LEU A 80 38.36 38.48 10.86
C LEU A 80 37.76 38.33 12.28
N PRO A 81 38.36 37.47 13.14
CA PRO A 81 37.93 37.30 14.52
C PRO A 81 38.16 38.57 15.34
N VAL A 82 37.29 38.77 16.33
CA VAL A 82 37.28 39.93 17.22
C VAL A 82 37.92 39.59 18.55
N TYR A 83 38.86 40.43 18.97
CA TYR A 83 39.52 40.40 20.27
C TYR A 83 39.19 41.67 21.05
N THR A 84 39.03 41.57 22.36
CA THR A 84 38.76 42.69 23.25
C THR A 84 40.03 43.11 23.98
N TYR A 85 40.25 44.42 24.10
CA TYR A 85 41.36 45.00 24.84
C TYR A 85 40.90 45.47 26.23
N ASP A 86 41.40 44.84 27.29
CA ASP A 86 41.15 45.26 28.69
C ASP A 86 42.10 46.40 29.08
N ALA A 87 41.62 47.64 28.92
CA ALA A 87 42.38 48.84 29.28
C ALA A 87 42.59 49.01 30.79
N ASP A 88 41.74 48.40 31.63
CA ASP A 88 41.79 48.53 33.09
C ASP A 88 42.83 47.58 33.70
N LEU A 89 43.32 46.59 32.94
CA LEU A 89 44.28 45.61 33.45
C LEU A 89 45.65 46.23 33.73
N LEU A 90 46.14 47.13 32.85
CA LEU A 90 47.43 47.80 33.05
C LEU A 90 47.46 48.64 34.35
N PRO A 91 46.51 49.57 34.61
CA PRO A 91 46.46 50.30 35.88
C PRO A 91 46.38 49.37 37.10
N ARG A 92 45.59 48.29 37.03
CA ARG A 92 45.47 47.30 38.12
C ARG A 92 46.81 46.62 38.42
N LYS A 93 47.54 46.17 37.39
CA LYS A 93 48.84 45.51 37.55
C LYS A 93 49.94 46.47 37.99
N LEU A 94 49.92 47.72 37.52
CA LEU A 94 50.84 48.76 38.01
C LEU A 94 50.60 49.11 39.48
N ASN A 95 49.35 49.20 39.91
CA ASN A 95 49.01 49.39 41.33
C ASN A 95 49.43 48.19 42.17
N GLN A 96 49.22 46.96 41.69
CA GLN A 96 49.67 45.74 42.37
C GLN A 96 51.21 45.70 42.51
N LEU A 97 51.94 46.14 41.47
CA LEU A 97 53.40 46.26 41.50
C LEU A 97 53.83 47.32 42.52
N HIS A 98 53.18 48.49 42.53
CA HIS A 98 53.46 49.57 43.48
C HIS A 98 53.24 49.12 44.93
N ASP A 99 52.08 48.54 45.24
CA ASP A 99 51.75 48.02 46.57
C ASP A 99 52.73 46.92 47.02
N SER A 100 53.13 46.03 46.11
CA SER A 100 54.05 44.95 46.42
C SER A 100 55.46 45.49 46.68
N TYR A 101 55.88 46.50 45.93
CA TYR A 101 57.16 47.17 46.13
C TYR A 101 57.21 47.88 47.50
N GLU A 102 56.22 48.72 47.80
CA GLU A 102 56.13 49.50 49.04
C GLU A 102 56.03 48.65 50.31
N LYS A 103 55.33 47.50 50.23
CA LYS A 103 55.12 46.63 51.41
C LYS A 103 56.24 45.63 51.66
N ARG A 104 56.94 45.17 50.62
CA ARG A 104 57.83 43.98 50.71
C ARG A 104 59.26 44.20 50.22
N PHE A 105 59.51 45.19 49.37
CA PHE A 105 60.80 45.28 48.64
C PHE A 105 61.54 46.61 48.81
N THR A 106 60.93 47.62 49.43
CA THR A 106 61.50 48.96 49.66
C THR A 106 62.85 48.95 50.40
N THR A 107 63.06 47.98 51.29
CA THR A 107 64.31 47.83 52.07
C THR A 107 65.33 46.88 51.44
N THR A 108 64.93 46.10 50.43
CA THR A 108 65.68 44.91 49.97
C THR A 108 66.07 44.99 48.50
N ILE A 109 65.32 45.72 47.67
CA ILE A 109 65.54 45.84 46.23
C ILE A 109 65.60 47.33 45.83
N PRO A 110 66.65 47.79 45.12
CA PRO A 110 66.77 49.18 44.69
C PRO A 110 65.60 49.64 43.81
N ARG A 111 65.23 50.93 43.93
CA ARG A 111 64.11 51.54 43.18
C ARG A 111 64.24 51.44 41.65
N ALA A 112 65.47 51.32 41.15
CA ALA A 112 65.75 51.13 39.73
C ALA A 112 65.04 49.88 39.13
N TYR A 113 64.88 48.80 39.90
CA TYR A 113 64.19 47.59 39.44
C TYR A 113 62.67 47.79 39.32
N TYR A 114 62.09 48.58 40.24
CA TYR A 114 60.68 48.96 40.19
C TYR A 114 60.39 49.85 38.98
N ASP A 115 61.20 50.89 38.78
CA ASP A 115 61.02 51.80 37.65
C ASP A 115 61.22 51.07 36.32
N PHE A 116 62.22 50.17 36.22
CA PHE A 116 62.41 49.31 35.04
C PHE A 116 61.18 48.43 34.75
N LEU A 117 60.72 47.66 35.73
CA LEU A 117 59.59 46.76 35.54
C LEU A 117 58.30 47.53 35.23
N ARG A 118 58.11 48.72 35.80
CA ARG A 118 56.98 49.60 35.49
C ARG A 118 56.96 50.01 34.02
N GLU A 119 58.09 50.41 33.46
CA GLU A 119 58.16 50.84 32.06
C GLU A 119 58.00 49.67 31.09
N GLU A 120 58.59 48.49 31.38
CA GLU A 120 58.38 47.29 30.57
C GLU A 120 56.91 46.86 30.56
N LEU A 121 56.24 46.86 31.73
CA LEU A 121 54.81 46.55 31.81
C LEU A 121 53.98 47.57 31.01
N ARG A 122 54.30 48.88 31.06
CA ARG A 122 53.61 49.88 30.23
C ARG A 122 53.77 49.58 28.74
N GLN A 123 54.98 49.26 28.29
CA GLN A 123 55.25 48.98 26.88
C GLN A 123 54.47 47.76 26.37
N TYR A 124 54.56 46.62 27.05
CA TYR A 124 53.97 45.37 26.55
C TYR A 124 52.45 45.33 26.67
N TYR A 125 51.87 45.89 27.75
CA TYR A 125 50.42 45.99 27.85
C TYR A 125 49.84 46.96 26.81
N THR A 126 50.55 48.03 26.44
CA THR A 126 50.10 48.96 25.38
C THR A 126 50.08 48.29 24.00
N ASN A 127 51.03 47.40 23.72
CA ASN A 127 51.05 46.63 22.47
C ASN A 127 50.06 45.46 22.49
N GLY A 128 49.71 44.96 23.67
CA GLY A 128 48.74 43.90 23.89
C GLY A 128 49.41 42.55 24.12
N ILE A 129 49.03 41.90 25.21
CA ILE A 129 49.46 40.56 25.61
C ILE A 129 48.32 39.59 25.34
N ILE A 130 48.60 38.56 24.55
CA ILE A 130 47.63 37.56 24.10
C ILE A 130 48.12 36.15 24.48
N GLN A 131 47.20 35.20 24.60
CA GLN A 131 47.56 33.80 24.85
C GLN A 131 48.26 33.19 23.63
N ALA A 132 49.32 32.41 23.87
CA ALA A 132 50.08 31.75 22.82
C ALA A 132 49.22 30.80 21.96
N ALA A 133 48.23 30.13 22.56
CA ALA A 133 47.31 29.25 21.85
C ALA A 133 46.50 29.99 20.77
N ASN A 134 46.08 31.24 21.05
CA ASN A 134 45.33 32.06 20.11
C ASN A 134 46.21 32.52 18.95
N LEU A 135 47.47 32.91 19.21
CA LEU A 135 48.43 33.26 18.15
C LEU A 135 48.75 32.08 17.23
N SER A 136 48.92 30.88 17.78
CA SER A 136 49.15 29.67 16.99
C SER A 136 47.93 29.33 16.13
N SER A 137 46.73 29.38 16.71
CA SER A 137 45.48 29.11 15.98
C SER A 137 45.26 30.10 14.82
N LEU A 138 45.58 31.39 15.01
CA LEU A 138 45.45 32.39 13.94
C LEU A 138 46.44 32.12 12.79
N LYS A 139 47.67 31.71 13.11
CA LYS A 139 48.69 31.35 12.11
C LYS A 139 48.34 30.08 11.34
N GLU A 140 47.81 29.06 12.00
CA GLU A 140 47.34 27.82 11.37
C GLU A 140 46.17 28.07 10.40
N GLN A 141 45.31 29.04 10.73
CA GLN A 141 44.19 29.48 9.90
C GLN A 141 44.61 30.47 8.79
N GLY A 142 45.89 30.81 8.68
CA GLY A 142 46.41 31.75 7.68
C GLY A 142 46.01 33.22 7.92
N MET A 143 45.51 33.57 9.10
CA MET A 143 45.07 34.92 9.43
C MET A 143 46.24 35.78 9.93
N LEU A 144 46.52 36.88 9.21
CA LEU A 144 47.61 37.81 9.52
C LEU A 144 47.15 39.04 10.32
N GLU A 145 45.84 39.28 10.38
CA GLU A 145 45.22 40.40 11.07
C GLU A 145 44.05 39.92 11.93
N VAL A 146 43.72 40.71 12.95
CA VAL A 146 42.52 40.53 13.78
C VAL A 146 41.83 41.87 13.98
N ASN A 147 40.53 41.83 14.27
CA ASN A 147 39.81 43.01 14.72
C ASN A 147 40.00 43.15 16.24
N LEU A 148 40.57 44.26 16.69
CA LEU A 148 40.71 44.60 18.11
C LEU A 148 39.66 45.64 18.48
N LEU A 149 38.78 45.28 19.43
CA LEU A 149 37.82 46.19 20.06
C LEU A 149 38.53 46.96 21.17
N GLY A 150 38.76 48.25 20.93
CA GLY A 150 39.38 49.17 21.89
C GLY A 150 38.41 49.60 23.01
N ALA A 151 38.94 50.29 24.02
CA ALA A 151 38.15 50.82 25.14
C ALA A 151 37.15 51.93 24.73
N ASP A 152 37.31 52.48 23.55
CA ASP A 152 36.40 53.42 22.89
C ASP A 152 35.24 52.72 22.15
N ASN A 153 35.13 51.38 22.28
CA ASN A 153 34.20 50.53 21.52
C ASN A 153 34.38 50.61 19.99
N VAL A 154 35.56 50.99 19.52
CA VAL A 154 35.89 51.04 18.09
C VAL A 154 36.67 49.79 17.70
N LEU A 155 36.23 49.14 16.62
CA LEU A 155 36.95 48.03 16.00
C LEU A 155 38.08 48.57 15.13
N THR A 156 39.31 48.15 15.42
CA THR A 156 40.48 48.48 14.61
C THR A 156 41.17 47.22 14.14
N ARG A 157 41.60 47.18 12.87
CA ARG A 157 42.41 46.06 12.37
C ARG A 157 43.83 46.19 12.88
N LYS A 158 44.36 45.09 13.44
CA LYS A 158 45.72 45.01 13.97
C LYS A 158 46.43 43.77 13.44
N PRO A 159 47.68 43.89 12.98
CA PRO A 159 48.47 42.74 12.58
C PRO A 159 48.80 41.87 13.80
N ILE A 160 48.77 40.55 13.64
CA ILE A 160 49.05 39.63 14.76
C ILE A 160 50.48 39.77 15.31
N THR A 161 51.40 40.34 14.53
CA THR A 161 52.80 40.59 14.91
C THR A 161 52.96 41.70 15.95
N GLN A 162 51.92 42.50 16.19
CA GLN A 162 51.94 43.53 17.22
C GLN A 162 51.76 42.95 18.64
N PHE A 163 51.15 41.78 18.77
CA PHE A 163 50.87 41.16 20.06
C PHE A 163 52.02 40.26 20.52
N TYR A 164 52.20 40.18 21.83
CA TYR A 164 53.19 39.32 22.46
C TYR A 164 52.51 38.25 23.30
N SER A 165 53.07 37.04 23.35
CA SER A 165 52.64 36.03 24.31
C SER A 165 53.22 36.30 25.70
N LEU A 166 52.54 35.83 26.75
CA LEU A 166 53.01 35.95 28.14
C LEU A 166 54.44 35.43 28.34
N LYS A 167 54.79 34.33 27.66
CA LYS A 167 56.13 33.73 27.73
C LYS A 167 57.17 34.64 27.05
N GLU A 168 56.86 35.16 25.86
CA GLU A 168 57.75 36.08 25.15
C GLU A 168 57.99 37.36 25.95
N VAL A 169 56.93 37.95 26.54
CA VAL A 169 57.06 39.14 27.40
C VAL A 169 57.94 38.83 28.61
N TYR A 170 57.70 37.70 29.28
CA TYR A 170 58.50 37.29 30.43
C TYR A 170 59.99 37.15 30.06
N ASP A 171 60.30 36.42 28.98
CA ASP A 171 61.67 36.20 28.54
C ASP A 171 62.36 37.53 28.12
N LEU A 172 61.65 38.41 27.41
CA LEU A 172 62.16 39.73 26.99
C LEU A 172 62.45 40.66 28.17
N ILE A 173 61.59 40.69 29.19
CA ILE A 173 61.82 41.51 30.40
C ILE A 173 63.15 41.13 31.07
N PHE A 174 63.45 39.83 31.18
CA PHE A 174 64.72 39.37 31.77
C PHE A 174 65.93 39.62 30.87
N GLU A 175 65.76 39.54 29.55
CA GLU A 175 66.81 39.88 28.58
C GLU A 175 67.14 41.38 28.65
N HIS A 176 66.12 42.24 28.64
CA HIS A 176 66.26 43.69 28.75
C HIS A 176 66.85 44.11 30.10
N ALA A 177 66.46 43.46 31.20
CA ALA A 177 67.03 43.71 32.52
C ALA A 177 68.56 43.46 32.52
N THR A 178 68.99 42.36 31.89
CA THR A 178 70.42 42.01 31.78
C THR A 178 71.18 43.05 30.95
N LYS A 179 70.59 43.54 29.85
CA LYS A 179 71.18 44.60 29.01
C LYS A 179 71.25 45.96 29.73
N ALA A 180 70.29 46.23 30.63
CA ALA A 180 70.27 47.43 31.46
C ALA A 180 71.22 47.36 32.68
N GLY A 181 71.98 46.27 32.84
CA GLY A 181 72.92 46.08 33.95
C GLY A 181 72.27 45.66 35.27
N LEU A 182 71.00 45.22 35.25
CA LEU A 182 70.26 44.73 36.41
C LEU A 182 70.50 43.23 36.62
N GLN A 183 70.68 42.81 37.88
CA GLN A 183 70.85 41.39 38.22
C GLN A 183 69.54 40.61 38.13
N ARG A 184 69.58 39.47 37.42
CA ARG A 184 68.43 38.57 37.20
C ARG A 184 67.80 38.06 38.50
N ASP A 185 68.62 37.70 39.49
CA ASP A 185 68.16 37.09 40.75
C ASP A 185 67.32 38.07 41.58
N GLU A 186 67.67 39.36 41.57
CA GLU A 186 66.89 40.40 42.26
C GLU A 186 65.54 40.64 41.59
N LEU A 187 65.49 40.60 40.25
CA LEU A 187 64.23 40.75 39.51
C LEU A 187 63.32 39.52 39.68
N GLN A 188 63.88 38.31 39.81
CA GLN A 188 63.10 37.10 40.11
C GLN A 188 62.40 37.15 41.47
N LYS A 189 63.06 37.72 42.50
CA LYS A 189 62.45 37.91 43.83
C LYS A 189 61.18 38.75 43.79
N MET A 190 61.06 39.67 42.81
CA MET A 190 59.86 40.49 42.62
C MET A 190 58.65 39.71 42.09
N SER A 191 58.81 38.44 41.71
CA SER A 191 57.73 37.59 41.16
C SER A 191 57.09 38.18 39.90
N VAL A 192 57.91 38.52 38.89
CA VAL A 192 57.50 39.15 37.61
C VAL A 192 56.26 38.50 37.00
N ALA A 193 56.17 37.17 37.02
CA ALA A 193 55.03 36.42 36.49
C ALA A 193 53.68 36.81 37.12
N SER A 194 53.66 37.25 38.38
CA SER A 194 52.43 37.66 39.07
C SER A 194 51.81 38.96 38.53
N TYR A 195 52.57 39.74 37.75
CA TYR A 195 52.13 40.99 37.13
C TYR A 195 51.84 40.84 35.63
N LEU A 196 52.00 39.64 35.07
CA LEU A 196 51.73 39.34 33.66
C LEU A 196 50.40 38.60 33.52
N GLU A 197 49.47 39.21 32.80
CA GLU A 197 48.18 38.64 32.44
C GLU A 197 47.80 39.15 31.04
N ASP A 198 47.08 38.34 30.27
CA ASP A 198 46.63 38.67 28.92
C ASP A 198 45.53 39.73 28.95
N ASN A 199 45.82 40.91 28.40
CA ASN A 199 44.84 42.01 28.24
C ASN A 199 44.18 42.01 26.85
N VAL A 200 44.53 41.08 25.96
CA VAL A 200 43.86 40.87 24.67
C VAL A 200 43.22 39.49 24.66
N ARG A 201 41.88 39.46 24.66
CA ARG A 201 41.10 38.21 24.80
C ARG A 201 40.17 38.00 23.63
N TYR A 202 40.03 36.76 23.17
CA TYR A 202 39.12 36.43 22.07
C TYR A 202 37.67 36.61 22.51
N ASP A 203 36.92 37.45 21.80
CA ASP A 203 35.49 37.64 22.03
C ASP A 203 34.70 36.77 21.07
N LYS A 204 34.34 35.58 21.56
CA LYS A 204 33.57 34.60 20.78
C LYS A 204 32.16 35.12 20.44
N GLU A 205 31.53 35.86 21.33
CA GLU A 205 30.15 36.32 21.15
C GLU A 205 30.10 37.41 20.07
N TYR A 206 30.98 38.39 20.16
CA TYR A 206 31.07 39.47 19.18
C TYR A 206 31.54 38.95 17.81
N SER A 207 32.52 38.04 17.77
CA SER A 207 32.96 37.40 16.52
C SER A 207 31.83 36.62 15.84
N SER A 208 31.04 35.89 16.62
CA SER A 208 29.89 35.14 16.09
C SER A 208 28.78 36.08 15.60
N LYS A 209 28.54 37.19 16.30
CA LYS A 209 27.59 38.21 15.88
C LYS A 209 28.00 38.86 14.56
N LEU A 210 29.26 39.27 14.44
CA LEU A 210 29.79 39.86 13.21
C LEU A 210 29.69 38.90 12.02
N LEU A 211 30.00 37.62 12.24
CA LEU A 211 29.84 36.58 11.23
C LEU A 211 28.38 36.37 10.84
N ASN A 212 27.47 36.30 11.80
CA ASN A 212 26.03 36.14 11.52
C ASN A 212 25.45 37.36 10.79
N ASP A 213 25.89 38.56 11.14
CA ASP A 213 25.51 39.79 10.44
C ASP A 213 26.02 39.73 8.99
N ALA A 214 27.27 39.34 8.75
CA ALA A 214 27.82 39.18 7.41
C ALA A 214 27.06 38.12 6.58
N LEU A 215 26.72 36.98 7.18
CA LEU A 215 25.92 35.93 6.56
C LEU A 215 24.47 36.36 6.31
N GLY A 216 23.91 37.24 7.14
CA GLY A 216 22.55 37.78 7.01
C GLY A 216 22.36 38.73 5.82
N HIS A 217 23.44 39.33 5.32
CA HIS A 217 23.41 40.19 4.12
C HIS A 217 23.51 39.40 2.80
N LEU A 218 23.61 38.07 2.86
CA LEU A 218 23.74 37.24 1.67
C LEU A 218 22.38 37.14 0.95
N SER A 219 22.30 37.74 -0.25
CA SER A 219 21.11 37.64 -1.09
C SER A 219 20.84 36.20 -1.53
N SER A 220 19.59 35.76 -1.38
CA SER A 220 19.10 34.45 -1.87
C SER A 220 18.99 34.38 -3.39
N SER A 221 19.06 35.52 -4.08
CA SER A 221 18.94 35.61 -5.54
C SER A 221 20.18 36.22 -6.21
N SER A 222 20.49 35.76 -7.42
CA SER A 222 21.61 36.25 -8.24
C SER A 222 21.19 37.23 -9.34
N GLY A 223 19.89 37.44 -9.53
CA GLY A 223 19.32 38.32 -10.56
C GLY A 223 17.80 38.28 -10.59
N LEU A 224 17.19 39.04 -11.50
CA LEU A 224 15.74 39.10 -11.73
C LEU A 224 15.48 38.84 -13.22
N VAL A 225 14.52 37.96 -13.53
CA VAL A 225 13.98 37.80 -14.88
C VAL A 225 12.74 38.68 -15.00
N GLN A 226 12.66 39.48 -16.05
CA GLN A 226 11.56 40.43 -16.26
C GLN A 226 10.38 39.78 -17.01
N GLN A 227 9.18 40.25 -16.74
CA GLN A 227 7.98 39.84 -17.46
C GLN A 227 8.15 40.04 -18.99
N GLY A 228 7.83 39.00 -19.75
CA GLY A 228 7.97 38.97 -21.21
C GLY A 228 9.37 38.60 -21.71
N GLU A 229 10.35 38.44 -20.83
CA GLU A 229 11.70 37.98 -21.20
C GLU A 229 11.65 36.54 -21.73
N ARG A 230 12.35 36.27 -22.83
CA ARG A 230 12.48 34.93 -23.42
C ARG A 230 13.38 34.06 -22.56
N ILE A 231 12.87 32.91 -22.14
CA ILE A 231 13.61 31.95 -21.30
C ILE A 231 14.27 30.87 -22.15
N ILE A 232 13.50 30.15 -22.97
CA ILE A 232 13.98 29.07 -23.82
C ILE A 232 12.98 28.75 -24.93
N ASP A 233 13.47 28.34 -26.11
CA ASP A 233 12.67 27.96 -27.28
C ASP A 233 12.88 26.49 -27.68
N ARG A 234 11.97 25.96 -28.50
CA ARG A 234 11.98 24.55 -28.93
C ARG A 234 13.30 24.19 -29.63
N GLY A 235 13.93 23.12 -29.16
CA GLY A 235 15.19 22.61 -29.69
C GLY A 235 16.45 23.25 -29.08
N GLU A 236 16.33 24.28 -28.25
CA GLU A 236 17.47 24.85 -27.53
C GLU A 236 17.95 23.94 -26.39
N ILE A 237 19.24 23.93 -26.10
CA ILE A 237 19.80 23.11 -25.01
C ILE A 237 19.57 23.83 -23.68
N VAL A 238 19.01 23.10 -22.70
CA VAL A 238 18.87 23.59 -21.33
C VAL A 238 20.25 23.73 -20.69
N THR A 239 20.81 24.93 -20.71
CA THR A 239 22.09 25.25 -20.05
C THR A 239 21.94 25.26 -18.52
N PRO A 240 23.03 25.15 -17.74
CA PRO A 240 22.95 25.27 -16.27
C PRO A 240 22.30 26.56 -15.78
N TYR A 241 22.49 27.67 -16.52
CA TYR A 241 21.82 28.94 -16.24
C TYR A 241 20.32 28.85 -16.49
N ILE A 242 19.89 28.39 -17.67
CA ILE A 242 18.48 28.25 -18.02
C ILE A 242 17.77 27.26 -17.08
N TYR A 243 18.45 26.19 -16.68
CA TYR A 243 17.95 25.25 -15.67
C TYR A 243 17.62 25.96 -14.36
N ASN A 244 18.49 26.83 -13.86
CA ASN A 244 18.24 27.61 -12.64
C ASN A 244 17.12 28.64 -12.83
N VAL A 245 17.01 29.27 -14.00
CA VAL A 245 15.90 30.18 -14.33
C VAL A 245 14.57 29.42 -14.32
N LEU A 246 14.47 28.30 -15.03
CA LEU A 246 13.28 27.45 -15.06
C LEU A 246 12.92 26.87 -13.69
N ARG A 247 13.92 26.47 -12.90
CA ARG A 247 13.72 26.05 -11.50
C ARG A 247 13.14 27.18 -10.66
N SER A 248 13.65 28.40 -10.83
CA SER A 248 13.18 29.56 -10.08
C SER A 248 11.77 29.96 -10.49
N LEU A 249 11.46 29.91 -11.78
CA LEU A 249 10.11 30.09 -12.30
C LEU A 249 9.14 29.06 -11.70
N ARG A 250 9.55 27.78 -11.62
CA ARG A 250 8.77 26.72 -10.98
C ARG A 250 8.46 27.03 -9.51
N ILE A 251 9.45 27.46 -8.74
CA ILE A 251 9.28 27.81 -7.32
C ILE A 251 8.26 28.95 -7.17
N GLU A 252 8.45 30.02 -7.94
CA GLU A 252 7.59 31.22 -7.88
C GLU A 252 6.17 30.95 -8.37
N GLN A 253 6.02 30.09 -9.37
CA GLN A 253 4.71 29.67 -9.84
C GLN A 253 3.97 28.86 -8.79
N ILE A 254 4.66 28.02 -8.02
CA ILE A 254 4.08 27.28 -6.90
C ILE A 254 3.67 28.25 -5.78
N GLU A 255 4.54 29.19 -5.39
CA GLU A 255 4.24 30.16 -4.33
C GLU A 255 3.07 31.08 -4.68
N ARG A 256 3.05 31.63 -5.91
CA ARG A 256 1.99 32.57 -6.35
C ARG A 256 0.62 31.94 -6.51
N MET A 257 0.56 30.63 -6.74
CA MET A 257 -0.69 29.90 -6.84
C MET A 257 -1.31 29.48 -5.50
N GLY A 258 -0.62 29.75 -4.38
CA GLY A 258 -1.10 29.43 -3.05
C GLY A 258 -2.35 30.23 -2.70
N GLY A 259 -3.54 29.68 -2.96
CA GLY A 259 -4.83 30.25 -2.55
C GLY A 259 -5.99 29.88 -3.46
N GLU A 260 -6.28 30.71 -4.46
CA GLU A 260 -7.50 30.60 -5.28
C GLU A 260 -7.37 29.62 -6.47
N THR A 261 -6.26 29.65 -7.21
CA THR A 261 -6.03 28.77 -8.37
C THR A 261 -5.86 27.30 -7.99
N GLN A 262 -5.26 27.03 -6.83
CA GLN A 262 -5.14 25.66 -6.30
C GLN A 262 -6.49 25.06 -5.87
N SER A 263 -7.41 25.89 -5.34
CA SER A 263 -8.77 25.45 -4.99
C SER A 263 -9.59 25.09 -6.24
N VAL A 264 -9.47 25.87 -7.31
CA VAL A 264 -10.16 25.59 -8.58
C VAL A 264 -9.61 24.31 -9.23
N PHE A 265 -8.29 24.11 -9.20
CA PHE A 265 -7.65 22.90 -9.71
C PHE A 265 -8.09 21.63 -8.95
N ASN A 266 -8.07 21.69 -7.61
CA ASN A 266 -8.52 20.58 -6.77
C ASN A 266 -10.00 20.26 -6.99
N LEU A 267 -10.84 21.28 -7.19
CA LEU A 267 -12.24 21.09 -7.55
C LEU A 267 -12.39 20.40 -8.92
N GLY A 268 -11.58 20.78 -9.91
CA GLY A 268 -11.55 20.13 -11.22
C GLY A 268 -11.20 18.64 -11.12
N LEU A 269 -10.16 18.30 -10.36
CA LEU A 269 -9.77 16.91 -10.11
C LEU A 269 -10.87 16.13 -9.36
N LEU A 270 -11.47 16.74 -8.33
CA LEU A 270 -12.56 16.13 -7.59
C LEU A 270 -13.75 15.81 -8.52
N LEU A 271 -14.15 16.75 -9.37
CA LEU A 271 -15.23 16.57 -10.35
C LEU A 271 -14.89 15.50 -11.40
N TYR A 272 -13.64 15.47 -11.87
CA TYR A 272 -13.15 14.46 -12.79
C TYR A 272 -13.24 13.05 -12.19
N CYS A 273 -12.71 12.85 -10.98
CA CYS A 273 -12.80 11.56 -10.27
C CYS A 273 -14.25 11.21 -9.94
N ALA A 274 -15.05 12.18 -9.47
CA ALA A 274 -16.44 11.96 -9.12
C ALA A 274 -17.29 11.54 -10.33
N LEU A 275 -17.01 12.08 -11.52
CA LEU A 275 -17.66 11.67 -12.76
C LEU A 275 -17.34 10.21 -13.10
N LEU A 276 -16.05 9.85 -13.13
CA LEU A 276 -15.62 8.50 -13.48
C LEU A 276 -16.10 7.45 -12.47
N PHE A 277 -15.95 7.72 -11.18
CA PHE A 277 -16.51 6.87 -10.14
C PHE A 277 -18.04 6.85 -10.14
N GLY A 278 -18.70 7.95 -10.52
CA GLY A 278 -20.15 8.03 -10.69
C GLY A 278 -20.65 7.12 -11.82
N VAL A 279 -19.90 7.00 -12.91
CA VAL A 279 -20.18 6.02 -13.98
C VAL A 279 -20.08 4.59 -13.45
N LEU A 280 -19.04 4.27 -12.67
CA LEU A 280 -18.92 2.95 -12.03
C LEU A 280 -20.08 2.67 -11.06
N ALA A 281 -20.42 3.66 -10.24
CA ALA A 281 -21.51 3.56 -9.27
C ALA A 281 -22.84 3.29 -9.98
N THR A 282 -23.11 3.98 -11.09
CA THR A 282 -24.32 3.79 -11.90
C THR A 282 -24.34 2.38 -12.50
N TYR A 283 -23.23 1.92 -13.07
CA TYR A 283 -23.10 0.55 -13.56
C TYR A 283 -23.41 -0.48 -12.48
N LEU A 284 -22.83 -0.32 -11.28
CA LEU A 284 -23.05 -1.23 -10.15
C LEU A 284 -24.52 -1.26 -9.70
N LEU A 285 -25.18 -0.09 -9.64
CA LEU A 285 -26.58 0.02 -9.22
C LEU A 285 -27.56 -0.58 -10.23
N LEU A 286 -27.25 -0.50 -11.53
CA LEU A 286 -28.11 -1.01 -12.59
C LEU A 286 -27.88 -2.50 -12.87
N PHE A 287 -26.64 -2.95 -12.89
CA PHE A 287 -26.29 -4.28 -13.41
C PHE A 287 -25.69 -5.24 -12.37
N CYS A 288 -25.24 -4.75 -11.21
CA CYS A 288 -24.55 -5.55 -10.20
C CYS A 288 -25.17 -5.41 -8.79
N GLN A 289 -26.51 -5.42 -8.70
CA GLN A 289 -27.20 -5.24 -7.41
C GLN A 289 -26.85 -6.31 -6.37
N SER A 290 -26.65 -7.56 -6.83
CA SER A 290 -26.19 -8.70 -6.02
C SER A 290 -24.84 -8.39 -5.34
N PHE A 291 -23.88 -7.87 -6.10
CA PHE A 291 -22.57 -7.47 -5.60
C PHE A 291 -22.66 -6.43 -4.46
N LEU A 292 -23.63 -5.51 -4.54
CA LEU A 292 -23.83 -4.45 -3.56
C LEU A 292 -24.53 -4.90 -2.26
N HIS A 293 -24.98 -6.17 -2.13
CA HIS A 293 -25.55 -6.65 -0.87
C HIS A 293 -24.49 -6.82 0.22
N HIS A 294 -23.25 -7.13 -0.15
CA HIS A 294 -22.16 -7.33 0.79
C HIS A 294 -21.24 -6.10 0.81
N PRO A 295 -21.16 -5.34 1.92
CA PRO A 295 -20.33 -4.13 1.97
C PRO A 295 -18.83 -4.43 1.80
N LYS A 296 -18.40 -5.64 2.18
CA LYS A 296 -17.04 -6.17 1.96
C LYS A 296 -16.63 -6.13 0.47
N ASN A 297 -17.57 -6.39 -0.46
CA ASN A 297 -17.32 -6.37 -1.90
C ASN A 297 -16.93 -4.97 -2.39
N LEU A 298 -17.72 -3.96 -2.00
CA LEU A 298 -17.48 -2.56 -2.38
C LEU A 298 -16.19 -2.04 -1.76
N LEU A 299 -15.90 -2.41 -0.51
CA LEU A 299 -14.65 -2.07 0.15
C LEU A 299 -13.44 -2.63 -0.60
N LEU A 300 -13.43 -3.92 -0.93
CA LEU A 300 -12.33 -4.54 -1.67
C LEU A 300 -12.10 -3.84 -3.03
N LEU A 301 -13.19 -3.60 -3.76
CA LEU A 301 -13.14 -2.90 -5.04
C LEU A 301 -12.45 -1.54 -4.91
N LEU A 302 -12.89 -0.71 -3.96
CA LEU A 302 -12.33 0.63 -3.76
C LEU A 302 -10.89 0.59 -3.26
N VAL A 303 -10.55 -0.31 -2.32
CA VAL A 303 -9.17 -0.44 -1.81
C VAL A 303 -8.22 -0.79 -2.95
N LEU A 304 -8.59 -1.75 -3.79
CA LEU A 304 -7.77 -2.11 -4.95
C LEU A 304 -7.64 -0.93 -5.92
N MET A 305 -8.74 -0.31 -6.35
CA MET A 305 -8.68 0.83 -7.29
C MET A 305 -7.84 1.99 -6.75
N VAL A 306 -8.13 2.44 -5.52
CA VAL A 306 -7.43 3.56 -4.88
C VAL A 306 -5.96 3.23 -4.65
N SER A 307 -5.59 1.98 -4.33
CA SER A 307 -4.18 1.60 -4.18
C SER A 307 -3.37 1.78 -5.47
N PHE A 308 -3.92 1.41 -6.63
CA PHE A 308 -3.22 1.59 -7.91
C PHE A 308 -3.13 3.06 -8.31
N ILE A 309 -4.20 3.83 -8.07
CA ILE A 309 -4.20 5.29 -8.27
C ILE A 309 -3.15 5.95 -7.36
N ALA A 310 -3.09 5.57 -6.08
CA ALA A 310 -2.12 6.08 -5.13
C ALA A 310 -0.68 5.71 -5.52
N LEU A 311 -0.43 4.49 -6.01
CA LEU A 311 0.88 4.11 -6.54
C LEU A 311 1.29 4.94 -7.76
N THR A 312 0.31 5.29 -8.62
CA THR A 312 0.53 6.18 -9.78
C THR A 312 0.91 7.58 -9.32
N GLU A 313 0.17 8.10 -8.34
CA GLU A 313 0.41 9.41 -7.77
C GLU A 313 1.80 9.46 -7.14
N LEU A 314 2.14 8.48 -6.29
CA LEU A 314 3.44 8.38 -5.62
C LEU A 314 4.59 8.32 -6.63
N GLN A 315 4.40 7.57 -7.72
CA GLN A 315 5.37 7.51 -8.81
C GLN A 315 5.58 8.89 -9.44
N ALA A 316 4.51 9.62 -9.68
CA ALA A 316 4.56 10.90 -10.38
C ALA A 316 4.95 12.09 -9.48
N SER A 317 4.74 12.01 -8.16
CA SER A 317 5.20 13.03 -7.20
C SER A 317 6.65 12.82 -6.75
N ALA A 318 7.05 11.58 -6.44
CA ALA A 318 8.36 11.27 -5.86
C ALA A 318 9.37 10.68 -6.85
N GLY A 319 8.93 10.20 -8.02
CA GLY A 319 9.82 9.63 -9.05
C GLY A 319 10.55 8.35 -8.61
N LEU A 320 10.04 7.64 -7.59
CA LEU A 320 10.73 6.53 -6.93
C LEU A 320 10.99 5.33 -7.85
N PHE A 321 10.13 5.11 -8.84
CA PHE A 321 10.23 4.00 -9.78
C PHE A 321 9.59 4.37 -11.13
N PRO A 322 9.91 3.66 -12.22
CA PRO A 322 9.27 3.86 -13.53
C PRO A 322 7.80 3.42 -13.53
N ILE A 323 6.94 4.14 -14.27
CA ILE A 323 5.51 3.82 -14.37
C ILE A 323 5.24 2.40 -14.91
N GLN A 324 6.14 1.89 -15.76
CA GLN A 324 6.09 0.55 -16.35
C GLN A 324 6.12 -0.56 -15.30
N VAL A 325 6.62 -0.30 -14.09
CA VAL A 325 6.69 -1.27 -12.99
C VAL A 325 5.32 -1.52 -12.35
N ILE A 326 4.38 -0.56 -12.44
CA ILE A 326 3.05 -0.69 -11.81
C ILE A 326 2.20 -1.73 -12.57
N PRO A 327 1.81 -2.85 -11.94
CA PRO A 327 1.13 -3.95 -12.62
C PRO A 327 -0.38 -3.72 -12.69
N TYR A 328 -0.87 -2.72 -13.43
CA TYR A 328 -2.30 -2.40 -13.49
C TYR A 328 -3.19 -3.60 -13.84
N VAL A 329 -2.75 -4.46 -14.76
CA VAL A 329 -3.48 -5.68 -15.10
C VAL A 329 -3.71 -6.59 -13.88
N MET A 330 -2.88 -6.53 -12.84
CA MET A 330 -3.14 -7.25 -11.58
C MET A 330 -4.48 -6.86 -10.96
N LEU A 331 -4.90 -5.58 -11.02
CA LEU A 331 -6.23 -5.16 -10.57
C LEU A 331 -7.33 -5.94 -11.32
N LEU A 332 -7.21 -6.01 -12.65
CA LEU A 332 -8.16 -6.74 -13.50
C LEU A 332 -8.18 -8.23 -13.14
N LEU A 333 -7.01 -8.85 -12.94
CA LEU A 333 -6.89 -10.26 -12.56
C LEU A 333 -7.59 -10.55 -11.23
N LEU A 334 -7.29 -9.76 -10.20
CA LEU A 334 -7.86 -9.95 -8.86
C LEU A 334 -9.38 -9.78 -8.89
N LEU A 335 -9.89 -8.73 -9.52
CA LEU A 335 -11.34 -8.53 -9.63
C LEU A 335 -12.02 -9.62 -10.47
N ARG A 336 -11.36 -10.11 -11.54
CA ARG A 336 -11.89 -11.20 -12.38
C ARG A 336 -12.02 -12.51 -11.62
N ILE A 337 -11.07 -12.81 -10.73
CA ILE A 337 -11.04 -14.02 -9.90
C ILE A 337 -12.26 -14.09 -8.97
N PHE A 338 -12.69 -12.95 -8.39
CA PHE A 338 -13.76 -12.93 -7.38
C PHE A 338 -15.13 -12.47 -7.90
N PHE A 339 -15.18 -11.57 -8.88
CA PHE A 339 -16.41 -10.84 -9.21
C PHE A 339 -16.84 -10.86 -10.68
N GLY A 340 -16.14 -11.62 -11.52
CA GLY A 340 -16.50 -11.77 -12.93
C GLY A 340 -15.79 -10.77 -13.87
N SER A 341 -15.88 -11.04 -15.17
CA SER A 341 -15.17 -10.30 -16.23
C SER A 341 -15.68 -8.88 -16.44
N HIS A 342 -17.00 -8.69 -16.45
CA HIS A 342 -17.60 -7.39 -16.76
C HIS A 342 -17.30 -6.34 -15.68
N LEU A 343 -17.44 -6.69 -14.40
CA LEU A 343 -17.10 -5.77 -13.31
C LEU A 343 -15.61 -5.45 -13.30
N ALA A 344 -14.77 -6.47 -13.42
CA ALA A 344 -13.32 -6.32 -13.40
C ALA A 344 -12.84 -5.37 -14.51
N LEU A 345 -13.36 -5.53 -15.74
CA LEU A 345 -13.00 -4.66 -16.86
C LEU A 345 -13.44 -3.21 -16.64
N ASN A 346 -14.69 -2.97 -16.22
CA ASN A 346 -15.18 -1.61 -15.99
C ASN A 346 -14.39 -0.89 -14.88
N ALA A 347 -14.12 -1.58 -13.77
CA ALA A 347 -13.31 -1.04 -12.69
C ALA A 347 -11.86 -0.77 -13.13
N TYR A 348 -11.27 -1.68 -13.91
CA TYR A 348 -9.94 -1.50 -14.48
C TYR A 348 -9.87 -0.29 -15.41
N LEU A 349 -10.80 -0.15 -16.37
CA LEU A 349 -10.85 0.97 -17.30
C LEU A 349 -10.98 2.31 -16.58
N ILE A 350 -11.84 2.38 -15.57
CA ILE A 350 -12.02 3.60 -14.77
C ILE A 350 -10.75 3.92 -13.97
N THR A 351 -10.09 2.90 -13.42
CA THR A 351 -8.82 3.08 -12.70
C THR A 351 -7.74 3.63 -13.62
N ILE A 352 -7.56 3.07 -14.82
CA ILE A 352 -6.53 3.56 -15.75
C ILE A 352 -6.85 4.96 -16.28
N LEU A 353 -8.13 5.33 -16.44
CA LEU A 353 -8.51 6.69 -16.82
C LEU A 353 -8.15 7.67 -15.70
N ILE A 354 -8.47 7.36 -14.44
CA ILE A 354 -8.08 8.19 -13.30
C ILE A 354 -6.55 8.27 -13.19
N SER A 355 -5.84 7.14 -13.32
CA SER A 355 -4.38 7.10 -13.27
C SER A 355 -3.74 7.87 -14.43
N ALA A 356 -4.34 7.89 -15.62
CA ALA A 356 -3.80 8.63 -16.76
C ALA A 356 -3.70 10.14 -16.49
N TYR A 357 -4.61 10.70 -15.68
CA TYR A 357 -4.51 12.08 -15.20
C TYR A 357 -3.19 12.32 -14.46
N PHE A 358 -2.70 11.33 -13.73
CA PHE A 358 -1.46 11.44 -12.96
C PHE A 358 -0.19 11.21 -13.79
N VAL A 359 -0.30 10.85 -15.08
CA VAL A 359 0.81 10.60 -16.01
C VAL A 359 0.96 11.79 -16.98
N PRO A 360 1.78 12.81 -16.64
CA PRO A 360 1.77 14.10 -17.36
C PRO A 360 2.45 14.09 -18.73
N ALA A 361 3.39 13.18 -19.00
CA ALA A 361 4.13 13.18 -20.26
C ALA A 361 3.28 12.68 -21.43
N GLU A 362 2.72 11.47 -21.33
CA GLU A 362 2.06 10.79 -22.45
C GLU A 362 0.81 10.00 -21.98
N PRO A 363 -0.27 10.68 -21.54
CA PRO A 363 -1.46 10.02 -21.01
C PRO A 363 -2.18 9.15 -22.05
N LEU A 364 -2.17 9.55 -23.32
CA LEU A 364 -2.78 8.77 -24.41
C LEU A 364 -2.01 7.47 -24.68
N ALA A 365 -0.68 7.52 -24.72
CA ALA A 365 0.15 6.33 -24.86
C ALA A 365 -0.05 5.36 -23.68
N PHE A 366 -0.12 5.89 -22.46
CA PHE A 366 -0.43 5.11 -21.28
C PHE A 366 -1.78 4.39 -21.41
N ILE A 367 -2.85 5.11 -21.75
CA ILE A 367 -4.18 4.51 -21.93
C ILE A 367 -4.14 3.43 -23.02
N PHE A 368 -3.51 3.70 -24.17
CA PHE A 368 -3.40 2.72 -25.26
C PHE A 368 -2.74 1.41 -24.80
N ILE A 369 -1.57 1.52 -24.15
CA ILE A 369 -0.82 0.37 -23.65
C ILE A 369 -1.66 -0.42 -22.62
N GLN A 370 -2.31 0.27 -21.68
CA GLN A 370 -3.10 -0.38 -20.64
C GLN A 370 -4.40 -1.00 -21.18
N VAL A 371 -5.06 -0.38 -22.14
CA VAL A 371 -6.25 -0.95 -22.80
C VAL A 371 -5.86 -2.22 -23.56
N ALA A 372 -4.80 -2.18 -24.37
CA ALA A 372 -4.32 -3.35 -25.10
C ALA A 372 -3.99 -4.52 -24.15
N ALA A 373 -3.20 -4.25 -23.10
CA ALA A 373 -2.83 -5.25 -22.10
C ALA A 373 -4.05 -5.80 -21.33
N GLY A 374 -4.97 -4.93 -20.92
CA GLY A 374 -6.17 -5.31 -20.16
C GLY A 374 -7.11 -6.21 -20.96
N PHE A 375 -7.41 -5.86 -22.22
CA PHE A 375 -8.23 -6.72 -23.08
C PHE A 375 -7.56 -8.06 -23.38
N THR A 376 -6.25 -8.07 -23.64
CA THR A 376 -5.51 -9.33 -23.83
C THR A 376 -5.54 -10.21 -22.59
N ALA A 377 -5.37 -9.63 -21.40
CA ALA A 377 -5.50 -10.37 -20.15
C ALA A 377 -6.91 -10.97 -19.99
N LEU A 378 -7.95 -10.17 -20.27
CA LEU A 378 -9.34 -10.62 -20.17
C LEU A 378 -9.63 -11.82 -21.09
N PHE A 379 -9.21 -11.74 -22.35
CA PHE A 379 -9.42 -12.83 -23.32
C PHE A 379 -8.56 -14.05 -23.04
N SER A 380 -7.39 -13.89 -22.43
CA SER A 380 -6.54 -15.00 -22.02
C SER A 380 -7.14 -15.81 -20.84
N LEU A 381 -8.13 -15.26 -20.13
CA LEU A 381 -8.71 -15.81 -18.89
C LEU A 381 -10.17 -16.21 -19.04
N GLN A 382 -10.56 -16.67 -20.24
CA GLN A 382 -11.93 -17.13 -20.49
C GLN A 382 -12.37 -18.26 -19.55
N SER A 383 -11.44 -19.12 -19.13
CA SER A 383 -11.64 -20.07 -18.02
C SER A 383 -10.55 -19.85 -16.97
N LEU A 384 -10.93 -19.69 -15.70
CA LEU A 384 -10.03 -19.57 -14.54
C LEU A 384 -10.08 -20.87 -13.74
N THR A 385 -9.63 -21.96 -14.37
CA THR A 385 -9.68 -23.31 -13.80
C THR A 385 -8.32 -23.79 -13.28
N SER A 386 -7.23 -23.10 -13.60
CA SER A 386 -5.90 -23.48 -13.09
C SER A 386 -4.97 -22.28 -12.86
N ARG A 387 -4.03 -22.44 -11.93
CA ARG A 387 -2.97 -21.46 -11.63
C ARG A 387 -2.08 -21.18 -12.85
N GLY A 388 -1.85 -22.19 -13.68
CA GLY A 388 -1.06 -22.07 -14.91
C GLY A 388 -1.64 -21.07 -15.93
N GLN A 389 -2.96 -20.90 -15.96
CA GLN A 389 -3.60 -19.91 -16.84
C GLN A 389 -3.27 -18.47 -16.44
N ILE A 390 -3.14 -18.18 -15.14
CA ILE A 390 -2.73 -16.85 -14.65
C ILE A 390 -1.30 -16.54 -15.09
N ILE A 391 -0.38 -17.50 -14.94
CA ILE A 391 1.02 -17.33 -15.37
C ILE A 391 1.11 -17.16 -16.89
N LYS A 392 0.37 -17.96 -17.66
CA LYS A 392 0.29 -17.82 -19.12
C LYS A 392 -0.24 -16.44 -19.51
N ALA A 393 -1.29 -15.96 -18.86
CA ALA A 393 -1.85 -14.63 -19.11
C ALA A 393 -0.84 -13.53 -18.77
N ALA A 394 -0.13 -13.63 -17.64
CA ALA A 394 0.91 -12.67 -17.26
C ALA A 394 2.03 -12.58 -18.32
N PHE A 395 2.48 -13.72 -18.86
CA PHE A 395 3.48 -13.74 -19.92
C PHE A 395 2.97 -13.14 -21.23
N ILE A 396 1.74 -13.44 -21.64
CA ILE A 396 1.15 -12.83 -22.84
C ILE A 396 1.01 -11.30 -22.66
N VAL A 397 0.55 -10.86 -21.48
CA VAL A 397 0.43 -9.43 -21.14
C VAL A 397 1.78 -8.72 -21.20
N TYR A 398 2.84 -9.34 -20.71
CA TYR A 398 4.20 -8.82 -20.83
C TYR A 398 4.63 -8.58 -22.29
N LEU A 399 4.35 -9.55 -23.18
CA LEU A 399 4.64 -9.38 -24.61
C LEU A 399 3.83 -8.23 -25.24
N ILE A 400 2.57 -8.06 -24.82
CA ILE A 400 1.73 -6.94 -25.27
C ILE A 400 2.26 -5.60 -24.75
N TYR A 401 2.70 -5.51 -23.50
CA TYR A 401 3.31 -4.28 -22.99
C TYR A 401 4.53 -3.87 -23.81
N ILE A 402 5.42 -4.82 -24.12
CA ILE A 402 6.59 -4.57 -24.98
C ILE A 402 6.14 -4.12 -26.37
N GLY A 403 5.25 -4.87 -27.01
CA GLY A 403 4.80 -4.57 -28.37
C GLY A 403 4.07 -3.23 -28.48
N ALA A 404 3.16 -2.93 -27.56
CA ALA A 404 2.44 -1.67 -27.51
C ALA A 404 3.37 -0.49 -27.23
N SER A 405 4.34 -0.65 -26.32
CA SER A 405 5.37 0.36 -26.07
C SER A 405 6.23 0.62 -27.32
N MET A 406 6.63 -0.43 -28.04
CA MET A 406 7.39 -0.29 -29.29
C MET A 406 6.60 0.43 -30.38
N ILE A 407 5.29 0.18 -30.50
CA ILE A 407 4.44 0.90 -31.46
C ILE A 407 4.44 2.40 -31.14
N ILE A 408 4.27 2.77 -29.87
CA ILE A 408 4.33 4.17 -29.45
C ILE A 408 5.69 4.79 -29.76
N GLN A 409 6.79 4.08 -29.47
CA GLN A 409 8.14 4.57 -29.76
C GLN A 409 8.37 4.84 -31.25
N LEU A 410 7.85 3.95 -32.12
CA LEU A 410 7.96 4.10 -33.57
C LEU A 410 7.14 5.28 -34.10
N ILE A 411 5.97 5.56 -33.51
CA ILE A 411 5.12 6.70 -33.89
C ILE A 411 5.80 8.04 -33.60
N HIS A 412 6.59 8.12 -32.52
CA HIS A 412 7.28 9.35 -32.14
C HIS A 412 8.56 9.62 -32.97
N GLU A 413 8.91 8.74 -33.91
CA GLU A 413 10.14 8.83 -34.73
C GLU A 413 11.43 8.94 -33.90
N ASP A 414 11.37 8.57 -32.62
CA ASP A 414 12.49 8.66 -31.71
C ASP A 414 13.52 7.55 -32.00
N SER A 415 14.79 7.91 -32.05
CA SER A 415 15.88 6.94 -32.15
C SER A 415 15.83 5.96 -30.97
N ILE A 416 16.01 4.66 -31.24
CA ILE A 416 16.07 3.64 -30.18
C ILE A 416 17.37 3.84 -29.40
N THR A 417 17.28 4.48 -28.25
CA THR A 417 18.40 4.72 -27.34
C THR A 417 18.63 3.53 -26.41
N SER A 418 19.82 3.45 -25.79
CA SER A 418 20.09 2.47 -24.73
C SER A 418 19.12 2.62 -23.54
N ASP A 419 18.68 3.84 -23.26
CA ASP A 419 17.70 4.13 -22.20
C ASP A 419 16.33 3.48 -22.49
N TYR A 420 15.92 3.43 -23.76
CA TYR A 420 14.66 2.78 -24.14
C TYR A 420 14.69 1.26 -23.91
N TRP A 421 15.83 0.59 -24.17
CA TRP A 421 15.97 -0.84 -23.87
C TRP A 421 15.85 -1.14 -22.37
N ILE A 422 16.35 -0.24 -21.52
CA ILE A 422 16.18 -0.33 -20.07
C ILE A 422 14.70 -0.16 -19.70
N GLN A 423 13.98 0.75 -20.36
CA GLN A 423 12.53 0.90 -20.14
C GLN A 423 11.74 -0.37 -20.45
N LEU A 424 12.09 -1.08 -21.53
CA LEU A 424 11.47 -2.37 -21.86
C LEU A 424 11.74 -3.43 -20.78
N LEU A 425 12.92 -3.42 -20.16
CA LEU A 425 13.26 -4.36 -19.08
C LEU A 425 12.39 -4.14 -17.82
N TYR A 426 11.91 -2.91 -17.56
CA TYR A 426 11.01 -2.65 -16.44
C TYR A 426 9.65 -3.36 -16.58
N TYR A 427 9.18 -3.65 -17.79
CA TYR A 427 8.03 -4.54 -17.96
C TYR A 427 8.33 -5.98 -17.52
N GLY A 428 9.60 -6.39 -17.44
CA GLY A 428 10.00 -7.66 -16.83
C GLY A 428 9.75 -7.69 -15.32
N ILE A 429 9.93 -6.56 -14.63
CA ILE A 429 9.53 -6.43 -13.22
C ILE A 429 8.00 -6.46 -13.09
N ASN A 430 7.28 -5.83 -14.02
CA ASN A 430 5.83 -5.89 -14.10
C ASN A 430 5.34 -7.35 -14.21
N LEU A 431 5.95 -8.16 -15.08
CA LEU A 431 5.67 -9.59 -15.23
C LEU A 431 5.80 -10.34 -13.89
N ILE A 432 6.88 -10.08 -13.14
CA ILE A 432 7.10 -10.70 -11.83
C ILE A 432 5.94 -10.34 -10.88
N PHE A 433 5.54 -9.07 -10.81
CA PHE A 433 4.40 -8.66 -9.99
C PHE A 433 3.07 -9.27 -10.46
N LEU A 434 2.86 -9.40 -11.78
CA LEU A 434 1.67 -10.08 -12.31
C LEU A 434 1.65 -11.56 -11.90
N MET A 435 2.79 -12.24 -11.83
CA MET A 435 2.86 -13.62 -11.32
C MET A 435 2.50 -13.71 -9.83
N PHE A 436 2.81 -12.67 -9.04
CA PHE A 436 2.41 -12.57 -7.63
C PHE A 436 0.90 -12.32 -7.41
N SER A 437 0.12 -12.05 -8.47
CA SER A 437 -1.34 -11.87 -8.36
C SER A 437 -2.03 -13.05 -7.68
N TYR A 438 -1.54 -14.29 -7.89
CA TYR A 438 -2.09 -15.47 -7.22
C TYR A 438 -1.87 -15.45 -5.70
N ILE A 439 -0.68 -15.03 -5.25
CA ILE A 439 -0.39 -14.90 -3.81
C ILE A 439 -1.30 -13.85 -3.19
N LEU A 440 -1.48 -12.73 -3.88
CA LEU A 440 -2.36 -11.67 -3.41
C LEU A 440 -3.84 -12.11 -3.42
N ALA A 441 -4.26 -12.93 -4.38
CA ALA A 441 -5.59 -13.53 -4.37
C ALA A 441 -5.80 -14.42 -3.12
N PHE A 442 -4.82 -15.23 -2.75
CA PHE A 442 -4.89 -16.02 -1.50
C PHE A 442 -4.99 -15.15 -0.25
N VAL A 443 -4.26 -14.02 -0.20
CA VAL A 443 -4.39 -13.05 0.90
C VAL A 443 -5.80 -12.46 0.96
N ILE A 444 -6.37 -12.11 -0.19
CA ILE A 444 -7.75 -11.60 -0.29
C ILE A 444 -8.77 -12.66 0.17
N GLU A 445 -8.62 -13.93 -0.24
CA GLU A 445 -9.47 -15.04 0.21
C GLU A 445 -9.56 -15.11 1.74
N ARG A 446 -8.40 -14.99 2.43
CA ARG A 446 -8.33 -15.07 3.89
C ARG A 446 -8.86 -13.84 4.63
N ILE A 447 -8.69 -12.64 4.08
CA ILE A 447 -9.14 -11.39 4.73
C ILE A 447 -10.64 -11.18 4.52
N PHE A 448 -11.17 -11.59 3.37
CA PHE A 448 -12.55 -11.31 2.97
C PHE A 448 -13.49 -12.52 3.04
N ASP A 449 -12.98 -13.70 3.41
CA ASP A 449 -13.71 -14.98 3.45
C ASP A 449 -14.30 -15.39 2.09
N TYR A 450 -13.59 -15.06 1.00
CA TYR A 450 -13.99 -15.50 -0.34
C TYR A 450 -13.38 -16.87 -0.68
N VAL A 451 -14.06 -17.58 -1.57
CA VAL A 451 -13.52 -18.77 -2.22
C VAL A 451 -13.42 -18.52 -3.73
N SER A 452 -12.21 -18.63 -4.29
CA SER A 452 -12.05 -18.52 -5.75
C SER A 452 -12.47 -19.80 -6.47
N ASN A 453 -12.83 -19.67 -7.75
CA ASN A 453 -13.10 -20.83 -8.62
C ASN A 453 -11.90 -21.78 -8.70
N ILE A 454 -10.67 -21.27 -8.67
CA ILE A 454 -9.46 -22.10 -8.68
C ILE A 454 -9.42 -22.95 -7.40
N ARG A 455 -9.67 -22.35 -6.24
CA ARG A 455 -9.73 -23.08 -4.97
C ARG A 455 -10.83 -24.15 -4.97
N LEU A 456 -12.01 -23.84 -5.52
CA LEU A 456 -13.10 -24.82 -5.64
C LEU A 456 -12.73 -25.97 -6.59
N VAL A 457 -12.06 -25.69 -7.72
CA VAL A 457 -11.56 -26.73 -8.64
C VAL A 457 -10.55 -27.63 -7.92
N GLU A 458 -9.61 -27.06 -7.17
CA GLU A 458 -8.65 -27.83 -6.37
C GLU A 458 -9.35 -28.71 -5.33
N LEU A 459 -10.33 -28.16 -4.61
CA LEU A 459 -11.11 -28.93 -3.63
C LEU A 459 -11.97 -30.03 -4.27
N SER A 460 -12.30 -29.92 -5.56
CA SER A 460 -13.07 -30.93 -6.27
C SER A 460 -12.22 -32.09 -6.81
N ASP A 461 -10.90 -32.01 -6.66
CA ASP A 461 -9.99 -33.11 -7.00
C ASP A 461 -10.16 -34.25 -5.98
N THR A 462 -10.57 -35.42 -6.46
CA THR A 462 -10.80 -36.61 -5.62
C THR A 462 -9.52 -37.14 -4.97
N ASN A 463 -8.34 -36.70 -5.46
CA ASN A 463 -7.05 -37.02 -4.84
C ASN A 463 -6.71 -36.12 -3.65
N MET A 464 -7.59 -35.16 -3.29
CA MET A 464 -7.42 -34.40 -2.05
C MET A 464 -7.53 -35.33 -0.84
N PRO A 465 -6.69 -35.14 0.21
CA PRO A 465 -6.62 -36.07 1.34
C PRO A 465 -7.96 -36.43 1.96
N LEU A 466 -8.86 -35.44 2.14
CA LEU A 466 -10.16 -35.64 2.78
C LEU A 466 -11.16 -36.43 1.91
N LEU A 467 -11.16 -36.21 0.58
CA LEU A 467 -12.00 -36.98 -0.34
C LEU A 467 -11.45 -38.39 -0.56
N GLN A 468 -10.13 -38.54 -0.53
CA GLN A 468 -9.49 -39.85 -0.54
C GLN A 468 -9.85 -40.65 0.72
N GLU A 469 -9.76 -40.02 1.90
CA GLU A 469 -10.19 -40.63 3.17
C GLU A 469 -11.67 -41.04 3.13
N LEU A 470 -12.55 -40.19 2.57
CA LEU A 470 -13.96 -40.53 2.33
C LEU A 470 -14.14 -41.76 1.45
N SER A 471 -13.36 -41.86 0.38
CA SER A 471 -13.42 -43.02 -0.53
C SER A 471 -12.95 -44.32 0.12
N GLU A 472 -12.02 -44.25 1.08
CA GLU A 472 -11.45 -45.41 1.78
C GLU A 472 -12.32 -45.85 2.97
N ILE A 473 -12.82 -44.90 3.77
CA ILE A 473 -13.61 -45.18 4.99
C ILE A 473 -15.10 -45.44 4.67
N ALA A 474 -15.70 -44.65 3.78
CA ALA A 474 -17.13 -44.69 3.46
C ALA A 474 -17.36 -44.69 1.93
N PRO A 475 -16.96 -45.76 1.22
CA PRO A 475 -16.96 -45.80 -0.24
C PRO A 475 -18.36 -45.62 -0.87
N GLY A 476 -19.41 -46.10 -0.19
CA GLY A 476 -20.79 -45.92 -0.64
C GLY A 476 -21.26 -44.46 -0.57
N THR A 477 -20.90 -43.76 0.51
CA THR A 477 -21.13 -42.32 0.65
C THR A 477 -20.30 -41.51 -0.33
N PHE A 478 -19.05 -41.92 -0.61
CA PHE A 478 -18.24 -41.28 -1.65
C PHE A 478 -18.92 -41.39 -3.03
N GLN A 479 -19.39 -42.60 -3.40
CA GLN A 479 -20.08 -42.82 -4.66
C GLN A 479 -21.41 -42.04 -4.73
N HIS A 480 -22.14 -41.93 -3.63
CA HIS A 480 -23.32 -41.08 -3.48
C HIS A 480 -23.00 -39.62 -3.76
N SER A 481 -22.06 -39.06 -2.99
CA SER A 481 -21.66 -37.65 -3.11
C SER A 481 -21.18 -37.31 -4.53
N TYR A 482 -20.47 -38.22 -5.18
CA TYR A 482 -20.06 -38.06 -6.57
C TYR A 482 -21.25 -38.00 -7.54
N GLN A 483 -22.25 -38.89 -7.40
CA GLN A 483 -23.47 -38.88 -8.22
C GLN A 483 -24.33 -37.63 -7.98
N VAL A 484 -24.50 -37.24 -6.72
CA VAL A 484 -25.16 -35.98 -6.34
C VAL A 484 -24.44 -34.79 -6.98
N SER A 485 -23.11 -34.77 -6.97
CA SER A 485 -22.34 -33.70 -7.62
C SER A 485 -22.64 -33.58 -9.13
N ILE A 486 -22.82 -34.71 -9.83
CA ILE A 486 -23.15 -34.73 -11.25
C ILE A 486 -24.55 -34.15 -11.50
N LEU A 487 -25.54 -34.59 -10.71
CA LEU A 487 -26.93 -34.12 -10.81
C LEU A 487 -27.03 -32.63 -10.48
N ALA A 488 -26.52 -32.24 -9.32
CA ALA A 488 -26.57 -30.87 -8.82
C ALA A 488 -25.83 -29.90 -9.76
N THR A 489 -24.64 -30.26 -10.24
CA THR A 489 -23.89 -29.41 -11.17
C THR A 489 -24.62 -29.22 -12.50
N ALA A 490 -25.26 -30.28 -13.02
CA ALA A 490 -26.01 -30.19 -14.26
C ALA A 490 -27.23 -29.26 -14.12
N ALA A 491 -27.94 -29.35 -12.98
CA ALA A 491 -29.06 -28.45 -12.69
C ALA A 491 -28.57 -27.00 -12.52
N ALA A 492 -27.50 -26.79 -11.75
CA ALA A 492 -26.89 -25.47 -11.56
C ALA A 492 -26.49 -24.82 -12.88
N MET A 493 -25.90 -25.60 -13.80
CA MET A 493 -25.51 -25.12 -15.12
C MET A 493 -26.72 -24.71 -15.96
N LYS A 494 -27.82 -25.45 -15.87
CA LYS A 494 -29.04 -25.19 -16.63
C LYS A 494 -29.74 -23.89 -16.21
N ILE A 495 -29.74 -23.58 -14.91
CA ILE A 495 -30.44 -22.41 -14.35
C ILE A 495 -29.51 -21.20 -14.09
N GLY A 496 -28.22 -21.30 -14.44
CA GLY A 496 -27.25 -20.22 -14.23
C GLY A 496 -26.93 -19.95 -12.76
N ALA A 497 -26.87 -21.00 -11.94
CA ALA A 497 -26.33 -20.97 -10.58
C ALA A 497 -24.80 -21.23 -10.61
N ASP A 498 -24.11 -21.03 -9.48
CA ASP A 498 -22.67 -21.29 -9.39
C ASP A 498 -22.37 -22.79 -9.48
N THR A 499 -21.95 -23.22 -10.68
CA THR A 499 -21.71 -24.63 -11.00
C THR A 499 -20.53 -25.22 -10.25
N GLN A 500 -19.47 -24.44 -10.06
CA GLN A 500 -18.24 -24.93 -9.45
C GLN A 500 -18.43 -25.03 -7.94
N LEU A 501 -19.13 -24.08 -7.32
CA LEU A 501 -19.47 -24.13 -5.91
C LEU A 501 -20.39 -25.31 -5.60
N VAL A 502 -21.45 -25.53 -6.40
CA VAL A 502 -22.36 -26.68 -6.23
C VAL A 502 -21.62 -28.00 -6.38
N ARG A 503 -20.74 -28.12 -7.38
CA ARG A 503 -19.93 -29.33 -7.59
C ARG A 503 -19.09 -29.64 -6.35
N THR A 504 -18.36 -28.66 -5.85
CA THR A 504 -17.50 -28.84 -4.67
C THR A 504 -18.35 -29.12 -3.43
N GLY A 505 -19.37 -28.32 -3.16
CA GLY A 505 -20.28 -28.51 -2.02
C GLY A 505 -20.90 -29.90 -1.98
N ALA A 506 -21.36 -30.41 -3.13
CA ALA A 506 -21.91 -31.75 -3.25
C ALA A 506 -20.91 -32.87 -2.94
N LEU A 507 -19.62 -32.71 -3.25
CA LEU A 507 -18.60 -33.73 -2.93
C LEU A 507 -18.34 -33.84 -1.43
N TYR A 508 -18.53 -32.75 -0.68
CA TYR A 508 -18.24 -32.72 0.76
C TYR A 508 -19.46 -32.78 1.67
N HIS A 509 -20.70 -32.66 1.15
CA HIS A 509 -21.91 -32.48 1.97
C HIS A 509 -22.08 -33.56 3.07
N ASP A 510 -21.61 -34.77 2.77
CA ASP A 510 -21.82 -35.97 3.55
C ASP A 510 -20.55 -36.48 4.28
N ILE A 511 -19.46 -35.71 4.32
CA ILE A 511 -18.18 -36.16 4.88
C ILE A 511 -18.27 -36.59 6.36
N GLY A 512 -19.26 -36.07 7.10
CA GLY A 512 -19.47 -36.45 8.50
C GLY A 512 -19.84 -37.92 8.70
N LYS A 513 -20.39 -38.58 7.66
CA LYS A 513 -20.73 -40.01 7.71
C LYS A 513 -19.49 -40.90 7.93
N MET A 514 -18.28 -40.41 7.65
CA MET A 514 -17.02 -41.15 7.88
C MET A 514 -16.76 -41.48 9.35
N LEU A 515 -17.31 -40.72 10.30
CA LEU A 515 -17.09 -41.04 11.72
C LEU A 515 -17.85 -42.29 12.16
N HIS A 516 -18.96 -42.60 11.49
CA HIS A 516 -19.89 -43.67 11.84
C HIS A 516 -20.51 -44.32 10.59
N PRO A 517 -19.69 -44.82 9.64
CA PRO A 517 -20.16 -45.26 8.32
C PRO A 517 -21.16 -46.43 8.40
N GLU A 518 -21.06 -47.27 9.43
CA GLU A 518 -21.89 -48.46 9.64
C GLU A 518 -23.40 -48.16 9.78
N PHE A 519 -23.75 -46.94 10.21
CA PHE A 519 -25.14 -46.48 10.37
C PHE A 519 -25.77 -45.98 9.06
N PHE A 520 -25.01 -45.89 7.97
CA PHE A 520 -25.51 -45.41 6.69
C PHE A 520 -25.68 -46.56 5.71
N THR A 521 -26.89 -46.69 5.15
CA THR A 521 -27.30 -47.85 4.35
C THR A 521 -26.43 -48.09 3.12
N GLU A 522 -25.86 -47.02 2.56
CA GLU A 522 -24.98 -47.07 1.40
C GLU A 522 -23.60 -47.69 1.70
N ASN A 523 -23.17 -47.75 2.96
CA ASN A 523 -21.87 -48.29 3.37
C ASN A 523 -21.96 -49.64 4.09
N SER A 524 -23.13 -50.03 4.59
CA SER A 524 -23.28 -51.16 5.51
C SER A 524 -23.40 -52.50 4.75
N PRO A 525 -22.44 -53.46 4.86
CA PRO A 525 -22.44 -54.65 4.01
C PRO A 525 -23.06 -55.91 4.62
N VAL A 526 -23.34 -55.99 5.93
CA VAL A 526 -23.66 -57.30 6.58
C VAL A 526 -24.75 -57.27 7.67
N SER A 527 -24.92 -56.20 8.47
CA SER A 527 -25.97 -56.14 9.51
C SER A 527 -26.34 -54.69 9.82
N ASN A 528 -27.65 -54.39 9.87
CA ASN A 528 -28.15 -53.04 10.15
C ASN A 528 -28.06 -52.73 11.67
N PRO A 529 -27.17 -51.81 12.11
CA PRO A 529 -26.98 -51.49 13.53
C PRO A 529 -28.18 -50.78 14.16
N HIS A 530 -29.07 -50.18 13.37
CA HIS A 530 -30.29 -49.54 13.87
C HIS A 530 -31.26 -50.51 14.55
N LYS A 531 -31.11 -51.82 14.32
CA LYS A 531 -31.91 -52.85 15.02
C LYS A 531 -31.68 -52.90 16.54
N PHE A 532 -30.56 -52.36 17.01
CA PHE A 532 -30.18 -52.36 18.42
C PHE A 532 -30.39 -51.00 19.10
N LEU A 533 -30.95 -50.03 18.38
CA LEU A 533 -31.19 -48.67 18.86
C LEU A 533 -32.68 -48.37 18.87
N THR A 534 -33.11 -47.48 19.76
CA THR A 534 -34.43 -46.85 19.66
C THR A 534 -34.53 -45.98 18.40
N TYR A 535 -35.74 -45.63 17.96
CA TYR A 535 -35.93 -44.75 16.81
C TYR A 535 -35.34 -43.35 17.05
N GLN A 536 -35.44 -42.81 18.26
CA GLN A 536 -34.82 -41.53 18.63
C GLN A 536 -33.29 -41.61 18.61
N GLU A 537 -32.69 -42.69 19.11
CA GLU A 537 -31.23 -42.87 19.06
C GLU A 537 -30.74 -43.02 17.62
N SER A 538 -31.46 -43.78 16.80
CA SER A 538 -31.18 -43.92 15.37
C SER A 538 -31.26 -42.57 14.65
N ALA A 539 -32.33 -41.80 14.89
CA ALA A 539 -32.47 -40.46 14.32
C ALA A 539 -31.33 -39.53 14.76
N ARG A 540 -30.96 -39.55 16.05
CA ARG A 540 -29.84 -38.76 16.57
C ARG A 540 -28.52 -39.13 15.90
N MET A 541 -28.24 -40.42 15.70
CA MET A 541 -27.03 -40.89 15.01
C MET A 541 -26.99 -40.42 13.56
N ILE A 542 -28.11 -40.50 12.84
CA ILE A 542 -28.21 -39.99 11.48
C ILE A 542 -28.03 -38.48 11.46
N ILE A 543 -28.76 -37.71 12.26
CA ILE A 543 -28.72 -36.23 12.25
C ILE A 543 -27.31 -35.70 12.56
N ARG A 544 -26.57 -36.40 13.41
CA ARG A 544 -25.23 -36.01 13.87
C ARG A 544 -24.19 -35.87 12.74
N HIS A 545 -24.36 -36.55 11.60
CA HIS A 545 -23.40 -36.43 10.50
C HIS A 545 -23.23 -34.98 10.01
N VAL A 546 -24.25 -34.13 10.15
CA VAL A 546 -24.17 -32.70 9.81
C VAL A 546 -23.16 -31.98 10.72
N THR A 547 -23.31 -32.13 12.04
CA THR A 547 -22.42 -31.48 13.02
C THR A 547 -21.00 -32.06 12.98
N ASP A 548 -20.88 -33.36 12.78
CA ASP A 548 -19.61 -34.06 12.64
C ASP A 548 -18.89 -33.61 11.35
N GLY A 549 -19.63 -33.49 10.24
CA GLY A 549 -19.13 -33.00 8.96
C GLY A 549 -18.65 -31.56 9.02
N ILE A 550 -19.39 -30.66 9.69
CA ILE A 550 -18.96 -29.28 9.90
C ILE A 550 -17.64 -29.23 10.68
N THR A 551 -17.54 -29.99 11.77
CA THR A 551 -16.34 -30.04 12.61
C THR A 551 -15.14 -30.56 11.81
N LEU A 552 -15.35 -31.61 11.02
CA LEU A 552 -14.32 -32.21 10.18
C LEU A 552 -13.86 -31.26 9.05
N ALA A 553 -14.80 -30.56 8.43
CA ALA A 553 -14.53 -29.57 7.40
C ALA A 553 -13.69 -28.40 7.93
N GLN A 554 -14.03 -27.89 9.12
CA GLN A 554 -13.28 -26.83 9.80
C GLN A 554 -11.86 -27.29 10.15
N LYS A 555 -11.71 -28.52 10.68
CA LYS A 555 -10.40 -29.11 11.00
C LYS A 555 -9.48 -29.20 9.78
N HIS A 556 -10.05 -29.44 8.59
CA HIS A 556 -9.31 -29.53 7.32
C HIS A 556 -9.19 -28.18 6.58
N GLY A 557 -9.68 -27.09 7.16
CA GLY A 557 -9.60 -25.76 6.55
C GLY A 557 -10.40 -25.63 5.25
N LEU A 558 -11.54 -26.32 5.14
CA LEU A 558 -12.49 -26.06 4.07
C LEU A 558 -13.06 -24.64 4.23
N PRO A 559 -13.33 -23.93 3.13
CA PRO A 559 -13.87 -22.58 3.17
C PRO A 559 -15.36 -22.58 3.56
N ASP A 560 -15.81 -21.55 4.28
CA ASP A 560 -17.19 -21.46 4.78
C ASP A 560 -18.28 -21.69 3.73
N PRO A 561 -18.19 -21.17 2.49
CA PRO A 561 -19.17 -21.47 1.45
C PRO A 561 -19.37 -22.97 1.17
N VAL A 562 -18.34 -23.81 1.35
CA VAL A 562 -18.45 -25.28 1.20
C VAL A 562 -19.02 -25.91 2.47
N ILE A 563 -18.63 -25.42 3.65
CA ILE A 563 -19.16 -25.88 4.95
C ILE A 563 -20.67 -25.66 5.04
N GLU A 564 -21.16 -24.56 4.46
CA GLU A 564 -22.59 -24.26 4.46
C GLU A 564 -23.41 -25.32 3.71
N PHE A 565 -22.88 -25.98 2.67
CA PHE A 565 -23.60 -27.10 2.04
C PHE A 565 -23.78 -28.27 3.01
N ILE A 566 -22.76 -28.58 3.81
CA ILE A 566 -22.87 -29.60 4.87
C ILE A 566 -23.96 -29.19 5.86
N ARG A 567 -24.00 -27.92 6.25
CA ARG A 567 -24.96 -27.42 7.24
C ARG A 567 -26.42 -27.43 6.74
N THR A 568 -26.66 -27.06 5.48
CA THR A 568 -28.01 -26.76 4.99
C THR A 568 -28.63 -27.86 4.13
N HIS A 569 -27.89 -28.87 3.66
CA HIS A 569 -28.39 -29.80 2.63
C HIS A 569 -29.65 -30.57 3.04
N HIS A 570 -29.87 -30.81 4.34
CA HIS A 570 -31.12 -31.38 4.86
C HIS A 570 -32.11 -30.35 5.42
N GLY A 571 -31.73 -29.08 5.57
CA GLY A 571 -32.57 -28.04 6.17
C GLY A 571 -33.13 -28.44 7.53
N ARG A 572 -34.39 -28.08 7.80
CA ARG A 572 -35.19 -28.60 8.93
C ARG A 572 -36.11 -29.74 8.50
N SER A 573 -35.64 -30.63 7.63
CA SER A 573 -36.40 -31.84 7.29
C SER A 573 -36.43 -32.83 8.46
N THR A 574 -37.36 -33.79 8.41
CA THR A 574 -37.49 -34.84 9.43
C THR A 574 -36.99 -36.16 8.90
N THR A 575 -36.32 -36.96 9.74
CA THR A 575 -35.93 -38.35 9.48
C THR A 575 -37.16 -39.26 9.43
N ARG A 576 -37.94 -39.13 8.35
CA ARG A 576 -39.31 -39.67 8.19
C ARG A 576 -39.46 -41.16 8.52
N TYR A 577 -38.47 -42.00 8.19
CA TYR A 577 -38.55 -43.43 8.50
C TYR A 577 -38.64 -43.67 10.02
N PHE A 578 -37.77 -43.03 10.81
CA PHE A 578 -37.73 -43.21 12.25
C PHE A 578 -38.91 -42.52 12.94
N TYR A 579 -39.26 -41.31 12.49
CA TYR A 579 -40.44 -40.59 13.00
C TYR A 579 -41.73 -41.37 12.77
N ASN A 580 -41.99 -41.80 11.52
CA ASN A 580 -43.22 -42.54 11.20
C ASN A 580 -43.26 -43.90 11.89
N SER A 581 -42.12 -44.61 12.00
CA SER A 581 -42.07 -45.90 12.72
C SER A 581 -42.38 -45.71 14.20
N TYR A 582 -41.84 -44.67 14.82
CA TYR A 582 -42.16 -44.33 16.21
C TYR A 582 -43.63 -43.96 16.41
N ALA A 583 -44.18 -43.10 15.55
CA ALA A 583 -45.58 -42.68 15.61
C ALA A 583 -46.56 -43.84 15.37
N ASN A 584 -46.21 -44.78 14.49
CA ASN A 584 -47.03 -45.98 14.26
C ASN A 584 -47.04 -46.94 15.46
N GLU A 585 -45.96 -46.98 16.25
CA GLU A 585 -45.88 -47.77 17.49
C GLU A 585 -46.56 -47.07 18.68
N HIS A 586 -46.78 -45.76 18.60
CA HIS A 586 -47.41 -44.93 19.63
C HIS A 586 -48.63 -44.17 19.08
N PRO A 587 -49.67 -44.86 18.58
CA PRO A 587 -50.80 -44.22 17.89
C PRO A 587 -51.67 -43.34 18.79
N ASP A 588 -51.61 -43.55 20.10
CA ASP A 588 -52.39 -42.81 21.11
C ASP A 588 -51.64 -41.58 21.67
N GLU A 589 -50.41 -41.33 21.22
CA GLU A 589 -49.56 -40.23 21.67
C GLU A 589 -49.36 -39.20 20.55
N GLU A 590 -49.41 -37.90 20.91
CA GLU A 590 -48.97 -36.85 20.01
C GLU A 590 -47.44 -36.81 20.01
N VAL A 591 -46.84 -37.43 18.99
CA VAL A 591 -45.38 -37.56 18.87
C VAL A 591 -44.77 -36.23 18.47
N ASP A 592 -43.86 -35.71 19.31
CA ASP A 592 -43.04 -34.54 18.98
C ASP A 592 -42.07 -34.86 17.82
N PRO A 593 -42.11 -34.13 16.70
CA PRO A 593 -41.21 -34.34 15.58
C PRO A 593 -39.78 -33.84 15.85
N GLU A 594 -39.54 -32.91 16.78
CA GLU A 594 -38.25 -32.23 16.95
C GLU A 594 -37.06 -33.19 17.19
N PRO A 595 -37.17 -34.27 17.99
CA PRO A 595 -36.10 -35.26 18.15
C PRO A 595 -35.68 -35.98 16.85
N PHE A 596 -36.53 -35.92 15.82
CA PHE A 596 -36.32 -36.53 14.51
C PHE A 596 -35.98 -35.50 13.43
N THR A 597 -35.99 -34.20 13.76
CA THR A 597 -35.79 -33.10 12.84
C THR A 597 -34.34 -32.63 12.83
N TYR A 598 -33.80 -32.37 11.63
CA TYR A 598 -32.48 -31.76 11.48
C TYR A 598 -32.47 -30.33 12.05
N PRO A 599 -31.35 -29.89 12.64
CA PRO A 599 -31.28 -28.57 13.28
C PRO A 599 -31.45 -27.40 12.29
N GLY A 600 -31.15 -27.61 11.01
CA GLY A 600 -31.11 -26.57 9.98
C GLY A 600 -29.86 -25.67 10.07
N PRO A 601 -29.91 -24.46 9.47
CA PRO A 601 -31.07 -23.80 8.87
C PRO A 601 -31.47 -24.38 7.50
N ASN A 602 -32.63 -23.97 7.00
CA ASN A 602 -33.03 -24.25 5.62
C ASN A 602 -32.05 -23.61 4.61
N PRO A 603 -31.91 -24.20 3.40
CA PRO A 603 -31.22 -23.56 2.30
C PRO A 603 -31.70 -22.13 2.05
N TYR A 604 -30.76 -21.22 1.82
CA TYR A 604 -31.05 -19.80 1.55
C TYR A 604 -30.38 -19.28 0.27
N THR A 605 -29.67 -20.15 -0.46
CA THR A 605 -29.12 -19.87 -1.80
C THR A 605 -29.70 -20.82 -2.84
N ARG A 606 -29.61 -20.44 -4.13
CA ARG A 606 -30.07 -21.32 -5.22
C ARG A 606 -29.26 -22.60 -5.24
N GLU A 607 -27.97 -22.48 -5.00
CA GLU A 607 -26.98 -23.55 -4.99
C GLU A 607 -27.25 -24.58 -3.89
N GLN A 608 -27.53 -24.13 -2.65
CA GLN A 608 -27.89 -25.01 -1.53
C GLN A 608 -29.23 -25.72 -1.79
N GLY A 609 -30.21 -25.01 -2.34
CA GLY A 609 -31.51 -25.60 -2.69
C GLY A 609 -31.37 -26.68 -3.77
N ILE A 610 -30.54 -26.45 -4.80
CA ILE A 610 -30.22 -27.47 -5.82
C ILE A 610 -29.58 -28.70 -5.18
N LEU A 611 -28.65 -28.53 -4.23
CA LEU A 611 -28.02 -29.67 -3.55
C LEU A 611 -29.07 -30.50 -2.79
N MET A 612 -29.92 -29.86 -1.99
CA MET A 612 -30.98 -30.54 -1.23
C MET A 612 -31.89 -31.38 -2.16
N LEU A 613 -32.28 -30.80 -3.30
CA LEU A 613 -33.10 -31.50 -4.29
C LEU A 613 -32.34 -32.67 -4.93
N ALA A 614 -31.08 -32.46 -5.31
CA ALA A 614 -30.26 -33.49 -5.95
C ALA A 614 -29.98 -34.67 -5.01
N ASP A 615 -29.61 -34.40 -3.75
CA ASP A 615 -29.36 -35.40 -2.72
C ASP A 615 -30.61 -36.27 -2.49
N SER A 616 -31.75 -35.62 -2.26
CA SER A 616 -33.03 -36.31 -2.02
C SER A 616 -33.46 -37.16 -3.22
N VAL A 617 -33.28 -36.66 -4.45
CA VAL A 617 -33.65 -37.36 -5.68
C VAL A 617 -32.70 -38.53 -5.97
N GLU A 618 -31.39 -38.36 -5.79
CA GLU A 618 -30.41 -39.44 -5.95
C GLU A 618 -30.75 -40.58 -4.98
N ALA A 619 -30.84 -40.27 -3.69
CA ALA A 619 -31.06 -41.26 -2.65
C ALA A 619 -32.38 -42.02 -2.86
N ALA A 620 -33.46 -41.31 -3.22
CA ALA A 620 -34.74 -41.92 -3.51
C ALA A 620 -34.71 -42.78 -4.78
N SER A 621 -33.93 -42.40 -5.81
CA SER A 621 -33.87 -43.12 -7.09
C SER A 621 -33.31 -44.54 -6.97
N ARG A 622 -32.46 -44.78 -5.96
CA ARG A 622 -31.91 -46.12 -5.65
C ARG A 622 -32.97 -47.14 -5.24
N SER A 623 -34.15 -46.67 -4.80
CA SER A 623 -35.26 -47.53 -4.38
C SER A 623 -36.18 -47.97 -5.53
N LEU A 624 -36.00 -47.44 -6.75
CA LEU A 624 -36.80 -47.83 -7.91
C LEU A 624 -36.48 -49.27 -8.32
N SER A 625 -37.53 -50.08 -8.46
CA SER A 625 -37.42 -51.45 -8.98
C SER A 625 -37.10 -51.47 -10.47
N GLU A 626 -37.67 -50.53 -11.24
CA GLU A 626 -37.45 -50.35 -12.67
C GLU A 626 -37.29 -48.86 -13.01
N TYR A 627 -36.33 -48.55 -13.88
CA TYR A 627 -35.98 -47.19 -14.29
C TYR A 627 -36.74 -46.78 -15.57
N THR A 628 -38.08 -46.83 -15.53
CA THR A 628 -38.92 -46.33 -16.64
C THR A 628 -39.00 -44.80 -16.63
N GLU A 629 -39.35 -44.19 -17.75
CA GLU A 629 -39.52 -42.73 -17.82
C GLU A 629 -40.61 -42.25 -16.86
N GLU A 630 -41.78 -42.89 -16.86
CA GLU A 630 -42.89 -42.58 -15.97
C GLU A 630 -42.49 -42.76 -14.51
N GLY A 631 -41.74 -43.83 -14.20
CA GLY A 631 -41.25 -44.12 -12.84
C GLY A 631 -40.31 -43.04 -12.32
N ILE A 632 -39.29 -42.68 -13.10
CA ILE A 632 -38.31 -41.64 -12.73
C ILE A 632 -39.01 -40.28 -12.56
N ARG A 633 -39.86 -39.89 -13.52
CA ARG A 633 -40.56 -38.59 -13.46
C ARG A 633 -41.52 -38.51 -12.26
N SER A 634 -42.26 -39.58 -11.99
CA SER A 634 -43.17 -39.66 -10.84
C SER A 634 -42.41 -39.53 -9.52
N LEU A 635 -41.27 -40.24 -9.38
CA LEU A 635 -40.41 -40.13 -8.22
C LEU A 635 -39.88 -38.71 -8.02
N ILE A 636 -39.29 -38.11 -9.05
CA ILE A 636 -38.74 -36.74 -8.99
C ILE A 636 -39.83 -35.75 -8.56
N ASN A 637 -41.02 -35.82 -9.18
CA ASN A 637 -42.13 -34.95 -8.81
C ASN A 637 -42.53 -35.14 -7.35
N LYS A 638 -42.74 -36.37 -6.91
CA LYS A 638 -43.12 -36.67 -5.52
C LYS A 638 -42.12 -36.10 -4.51
N ILE A 639 -40.82 -36.28 -4.74
CA ILE A 639 -39.77 -35.82 -3.82
C ILE A 639 -39.67 -34.29 -3.83
N VAL A 640 -39.54 -33.69 -5.01
CA VAL A 640 -39.36 -32.24 -5.14
C VAL A 640 -40.61 -31.48 -4.66
N ASP A 641 -41.80 -31.94 -5.01
CA ASP A 641 -43.06 -31.30 -4.59
C ASP A 641 -43.28 -31.45 -3.07
N SER A 642 -42.83 -32.55 -2.47
CA SER A 642 -42.83 -32.71 -1.01
C SER A 642 -41.93 -31.68 -0.33
N ILE A 643 -40.70 -31.48 -0.82
CA ILE A 643 -39.76 -30.52 -0.25
C ILE A 643 -40.30 -29.08 -0.35
N VAL A 644 -40.93 -28.75 -1.48
CA VAL A 644 -41.59 -27.46 -1.68
C VAL A 644 -42.78 -27.29 -0.73
N ALA A 645 -43.63 -28.31 -0.59
CA ALA A 645 -44.80 -28.28 0.29
C ALA A 645 -44.42 -28.15 1.78
N GLU A 646 -43.29 -28.72 2.20
CA GLU A 646 -42.73 -28.57 3.55
C GLU A 646 -42.12 -27.18 3.82
N GLY A 647 -42.00 -26.34 2.79
CA GLY A 647 -41.45 -25.00 2.92
C GLY A 647 -39.93 -24.95 3.10
N LEU A 648 -39.21 -26.05 2.85
CA LEU A 648 -37.75 -26.12 3.03
C LEU A 648 -36.97 -25.21 2.07
N LEU A 649 -37.60 -24.77 0.97
CA LEU A 649 -37.00 -23.87 -0.02
C LEU A 649 -37.48 -22.42 0.09
N ASN A 650 -38.30 -22.08 1.09
CA ASN A 650 -38.93 -20.75 1.23
C ASN A 650 -37.92 -19.61 1.35
N ASP A 651 -36.73 -19.90 1.89
CA ASP A 651 -35.67 -18.91 2.07
C ASP A 651 -34.71 -18.84 0.87
N THR A 652 -34.91 -19.66 -0.16
CA THR A 652 -34.07 -19.68 -1.37
C THR A 652 -34.59 -18.72 -2.44
N PRO A 653 -33.72 -18.20 -3.34
CA PRO A 653 -34.15 -17.43 -4.50
C PRO A 653 -34.64 -18.29 -5.67
N LEU A 654 -34.86 -19.60 -5.48
CA LEU A 654 -35.29 -20.50 -6.56
C LEU A 654 -36.72 -20.18 -6.97
N THR A 655 -36.92 -19.97 -8.27
CA THR A 655 -38.25 -19.76 -8.84
C THR A 655 -38.91 -21.10 -9.20
N PHE A 656 -40.23 -21.11 -9.38
CA PHE A 656 -40.93 -22.29 -9.91
C PHE A 656 -40.42 -22.70 -11.31
N HIS A 657 -39.92 -21.74 -12.10
CA HIS A 657 -39.27 -22.03 -13.36
C HIS A 657 -37.95 -22.80 -13.15
N ASP A 658 -37.11 -22.35 -12.22
CA ASP A 658 -35.86 -23.03 -11.87
C ASP A 658 -36.10 -24.47 -11.38
N ILE A 659 -37.13 -24.67 -10.56
CA ILE A 659 -37.54 -25.99 -10.05
C ILE A 659 -37.97 -26.89 -11.22
N LYS A 660 -38.77 -26.39 -12.15
CA LYS A 660 -39.21 -27.15 -13.33
C LYS A 660 -38.02 -27.58 -14.21
N GLU A 661 -37.10 -26.67 -14.51
CA GLU A 661 -35.90 -26.97 -15.29
C GLU A 661 -35.00 -27.98 -14.56
N THR A 662 -34.86 -27.85 -13.24
CA THR A 662 -34.11 -28.78 -12.40
C THR A 662 -34.67 -30.21 -12.46
N LYS A 663 -36.00 -30.35 -12.35
CA LYS A 663 -36.68 -31.66 -12.49
C LYS A 663 -36.38 -32.33 -13.83
N GLU A 664 -36.41 -31.56 -14.93
CA GLU A 664 -36.12 -32.09 -16.26
C GLU A 664 -34.66 -32.56 -16.39
N VAL A 665 -33.72 -31.77 -15.86
CA VAL A 665 -32.30 -32.15 -15.85
C VAL A 665 -32.06 -33.42 -15.04
N PHE A 666 -32.68 -33.54 -13.86
CA PHE A 666 -32.57 -34.76 -13.05
C PHE A 666 -33.10 -35.98 -13.78
N TYR A 667 -34.25 -35.87 -14.46
CA TYR A 667 -34.78 -36.96 -15.28
C TYR A 667 -33.77 -37.38 -16.37
N LEU A 668 -33.24 -36.43 -17.15
CA LEU A 668 -32.29 -36.73 -18.22
C LEU A 668 -31.02 -37.40 -17.69
N LYS A 669 -30.51 -36.94 -16.54
CA LYS A 669 -29.28 -37.47 -15.93
C LYS A 669 -29.50 -38.86 -15.33
N LEU A 670 -30.56 -39.07 -14.56
CA LEU A 670 -30.90 -40.38 -14.00
C LEU A 670 -31.17 -41.40 -15.12
N LYS A 671 -31.92 -41.01 -16.16
CA LYS A 671 -32.11 -41.83 -17.36
C LYS A 671 -30.78 -42.29 -17.94
N THR A 672 -29.81 -41.37 -18.09
CA THR A 672 -28.49 -41.69 -18.63
C THR A 672 -27.67 -42.60 -17.70
N MET A 673 -27.70 -42.34 -16.39
CA MET A 673 -26.93 -43.10 -15.40
C MET A 673 -27.41 -44.56 -15.29
N TYR A 674 -28.71 -44.81 -15.38
CA TYR A 674 -29.29 -46.13 -15.16
C TYR A 674 -29.61 -46.92 -16.45
N HIS A 675 -29.76 -46.30 -17.62
CA HIS A 675 -29.98 -47.03 -18.89
C HIS A 675 -28.71 -47.58 -19.57
N ALA A 676 -27.51 -47.28 -19.07
CA ALA A 676 -26.26 -47.79 -19.67
C ALA A 676 -25.93 -49.26 -19.34
N ARG A 677 -26.69 -49.93 -18.45
CA ARG A 677 -26.53 -51.36 -18.15
C ARG A 677 -27.54 -52.20 -18.94
N ILE A 678 -27.27 -52.43 -20.23
CA ILE A 678 -27.93 -53.53 -20.95
C ILE A 678 -27.41 -54.83 -20.33
N ALA A 679 -28.29 -55.58 -19.66
CA ALA A 679 -27.96 -56.93 -19.20
C ALA A 679 -27.68 -57.81 -20.43
N TYR A 680 -26.49 -58.41 -20.48
CA TYR A 680 -26.21 -59.43 -21.50
C TYR A 680 -27.17 -60.61 -21.28
N PRO A 681 -27.94 -61.02 -22.30
CA PRO A 681 -28.86 -62.12 -22.14
C PRO A 681 -28.08 -63.41 -21.88
N ASP A 682 -28.43 -64.11 -20.81
CA ASP A 682 -27.93 -65.47 -20.59
C ASP A 682 -28.39 -66.37 -21.72
N LYS A 683 -27.45 -67.17 -22.23
CA LYS A 683 -27.73 -68.16 -23.27
C LYS A 683 -28.68 -69.20 -22.68
N LYS A 684 -29.93 -69.26 -23.16
CA LYS A 684 -30.89 -70.30 -22.78
C LYS A 684 -30.25 -71.67 -23.00
N LYS A 685 -30.21 -72.49 -21.95
CA LYS A 685 -29.78 -73.89 -22.00
C LYS A 685 -30.80 -74.74 -22.73
#